data_AF-A0A838GEI5-F1
#
_entry.id   AF-A0A838GEI5-F1
#
_cell.length_a   1.000
_cell.length_b   1.000
_cell.length_c   1.000
_cell.angle_alpha   90.00
_cell.angle_beta   90.00
_cell.angle_gamma   90.00
#
_symmetry.space_group_name_H-M   'P 1'
#
loop_
_entity.id
_entity.type
_entity.pdbx_description
1 polymer ?
#
loop_
_entity_poly.entity_id
_entity_poly.type
_entity_poly.pdbx_seq_one_letter_code
_entity_poly.pdbx_strand_id
1 'polypeptide(L)'
;ALRERYPDHGLMLVVDELLDFLRARHEQELILDLGFLRELGEVAALAPFRFIGGLQETLFDSPRFNFVAEQLRRVRDRFEQVIIGRQDIAYVVANRILRKNDEQKARIVEHLRPYTPLYDRMAERMDEYAQLYPIHPAYVDTFQHVVVAEKREVLRTFSQAVAGLLDRDVPPDQTGLISFDHYWDVLRDNPSMRSYPEVAEVLEKGQVLDQRVSQGYTRSALTPMALRIVHALGVHRFTTGDITAPIGLTPEELRDGLCLYVQTPEASAEFLLGQVRVALREIVRTVSGQYISHNDGNDQYYLDVKKDVDFDARIQERGESLDRDDLNRYFFDSLREVLDLDTSTYVSGHRIWFTELPWADHKVTRPGYLFFGAPEERSTAQPPRDFYVYLLPPGHDRAWPDEERADEVIFALGGLDDEEFDAILRRYAGARALENESASHRTVYGDKAARQRKRLVQWIEAHLVEHLEVAYQGVRKPARAVLPKASSSASATIGDFIRVVASTLLAPHFADQYAGYPRFNRLTQPMTEAARPGNAFEAIAQIAGRPATSLGTAVLDGLQLLGENTTVDPGGSPYARSLLERLQSKSEGQVVNRGEVVEIVAGGVDRPVEKDLDHKLEPEWIAVILVALVHHGDITLTLSGKETLDAGSVDRAATIHVETIANFQHYGRPRQLPIQTWVSIFERLGLQSALVKDETKRDQAVRELVTAVHTNSTGRCRSRE
;
A
#
# COMPACT_ATOMS: atom_id res chain seq x y z
N ALA A 1 -29.83 44.78 74.56
CA ALA A 1 -29.95 43.31 74.57
C ALA A 1 -28.58 42.59 74.66
N LEU A 2 -27.85 42.38 73.55
CA LEU A 2 -26.62 41.55 73.56
C LEU A 2 -25.45 42.20 74.32
N ARG A 3 -25.23 43.51 74.12
CA ARG A 3 -24.24 44.32 74.85
C ARG A 3 -24.50 44.45 76.35
N GLU A 4 -25.76 44.37 76.78
CA GLU A 4 -26.12 44.39 78.20
C GLU A 4 -25.74 43.07 78.91
N ARG A 5 -25.68 41.96 78.16
CA ARG A 5 -25.35 40.63 78.68
C ARG A 5 -23.87 40.27 78.52
N TYR A 6 -23.20 40.81 77.50
CA TYR A 6 -21.78 40.58 77.19
C TYR A 6 -21.07 41.89 76.83
N PRO A 7 -20.74 42.74 77.81
CA PRO A 7 -20.23 44.09 77.56
C PRO A 7 -18.85 44.13 76.89
N ASP A 8 -18.01 43.12 77.14
CA ASP A 8 -16.64 43.04 76.61
C ASP A 8 -16.52 42.23 75.30
N HIS A 9 -17.64 41.78 74.73
CA HIS A 9 -17.64 40.93 73.54
C HIS A 9 -18.26 41.65 72.33
N GLY A 10 -17.68 41.41 71.16
CA GLY A 10 -18.27 41.80 69.87
C GLY A 10 -19.17 40.72 69.28
N LEU A 11 -19.96 41.09 68.27
CA LEU A 11 -20.77 40.14 67.51
C LEU A 11 -20.06 39.80 66.19
N MET A 12 -19.90 38.51 65.89
CA MET A 12 -19.41 38.05 64.59
C MET A 12 -20.54 37.32 63.84
N LEU A 13 -20.86 37.79 62.65
CA LEU A 13 -21.82 37.15 61.74
C LEU A 13 -21.04 36.51 60.60
N VAL A 14 -21.20 35.20 60.43
CA VAL A 14 -20.57 34.42 59.36
C VAL A 14 -21.66 33.86 58.46
N VAL A 15 -21.54 34.11 57.16
CA VAL A 15 -22.47 33.63 56.13
C VAL A 15 -21.65 32.83 55.11
N ASP A 16 -21.80 31.51 55.05
CA ASP A 16 -20.96 30.64 54.20
C ASP A 16 -21.29 30.82 52.69
N GLU A 17 -22.58 30.98 52.33
CA GLU A 17 -23.05 31.03 50.94
C GLU A 17 -23.64 32.39 50.55
N LEU A 18 -22.89 33.47 50.81
CA LEU A 18 -23.37 34.82 50.49
C LEU A 18 -23.59 35.01 48.98
N LEU A 19 -22.76 34.36 48.16
CA LEU A 19 -22.85 34.45 46.69
C LEU A 19 -24.15 33.84 46.15
N ASP A 20 -24.57 32.68 46.65
CA ASP A 20 -25.79 32.02 46.16
C ASP A 20 -27.05 32.76 46.59
N PHE A 21 -27.03 33.36 47.78
CA PHE A 21 -28.06 34.31 48.20
C PHE A 21 -28.19 35.49 47.22
N LEU A 22 -27.07 36.13 46.84
CA LEU A 22 -27.08 37.24 45.88
C LEU A 22 -27.49 36.79 44.47
N ARG A 23 -27.10 35.57 44.05
CA ARG A 23 -27.51 34.98 42.76
C ARG A 23 -29.01 34.70 42.68
N ALA A 24 -29.70 34.50 43.80
CA ALA A 24 -31.13 34.24 43.80
C ALA A 24 -31.99 35.51 43.68
N ARG A 25 -31.40 36.71 43.76
CA ARG A 25 -32.13 37.99 43.76
C ARG A 25 -32.44 38.53 42.37
N HIS A 26 -33.57 39.24 42.25
CA HIS A 26 -33.92 40.01 41.07
C HIS A 26 -33.12 41.34 41.02
N GLU A 27 -33.03 41.98 39.85
CA GLU A 27 -32.13 43.11 39.62
C GLU A 27 -32.29 44.28 40.62
N GLN A 28 -33.53 44.68 40.92
CA GLN A 28 -33.80 45.76 41.89
C GLN A 28 -33.46 45.35 43.32
N GLU A 29 -33.78 44.12 43.71
CA GLU A 29 -33.47 43.58 45.04
C GLU A 29 -31.96 43.46 45.25
N LEU A 30 -31.23 43.05 44.21
CA LEU A 30 -29.78 42.94 44.25
C LEU A 30 -29.11 44.30 44.47
N ILE A 31 -29.60 45.36 43.83
CA ILE A 31 -29.07 46.73 44.05
C ILE A 31 -29.27 47.15 45.51
N LEU A 32 -30.44 46.86 46.09
CA LEU A 32 -30.73 47.15 47.50
C LEU A 32 -29.87 46.32 48.45
N ASP A 33 -29.73 45.02 48.19
CA ASP A 33 -28.94 44.10 49.00
C ASP A 33 -27.43 44.45 48.95
N LEU A 34 -26.91 44.86 47.80
CA LEU A 34 -25.55 45.38 47.67
C LEU A 34 -25.38 46.72 48.39
N GLY A 35 -26.37 47.61 48.31
CA GLY A 35 -26.41 48.84 49.08
C GLY A 35 -26.36 48.55 50.59
N PHE A 36 -27.15 47.57 51.06
CA PHE A 36 -27.15 47.14 52.44
C PHE A 36 -25.81 46.53 52.86
N LEU A 37 -25.20 45.67 52.03
CA LEU A 37 -23.87 45.11 52.30
C LEU A 37 -22.80 46.20 52.43
N ARG A 38 -22.89 47.26 51.62
CA ARG A 38 -21.99 48.42 51.75
C ARG A 38 -22.14 49.08 53.12
N GLU A 39 -23.37 49.42 53.52
CA GLU A 39 -23.64 50.02 54.84
C GLU A 39 -23.22 49.09 55.98
N LEU A 40 -23.41 47.78 55.82
CA LEU A 40 -22.99 46.78 56.79
C LEU A 40 -21.47 46.77 56.99
N GLY A 41 -20.70 46.89 55.89
CA GLY A 41 -19.24 47.05 55.94
C GLY A 41 -18.81 48.33 56.64
N GLU A 42 -19.50 49.44 56.41
CA GLU A 42 -19.25 50.72 57.11
C GLU A 42 -19.52 50.63 58.62
N VAL A 43 -20.62 50.01 59.02
CA VAL A 43 -20.96 49.82 60.44
C VAL A 43 -19.98 48.87 61.13
N ALA A 44 -19.52 47.81 60.45
CA ALA A 44 -18.53 46.87 60.98
C ALA A 44 -17.15 47.52 61.29
N ALA A 45 -16.86 48.67 60.68
CA ALA A 45 -15.66 49.45 61.00
C ALA A 45 -15.83 50.32 62.27
N LEU A 46 -17.06 50.68 62.63
CA LEU A 46 -17.37 51.65 63.69
C LEU A 46 -17.92 51.00 64.97
N ALA A 47 -18.30 49.73 64.92
CA ALA A 47 -18.87 48.97 66.02
C ALA A 47 -18.05 47.71 66.31
N PRO A 48 -18.16 47.10 67.52
CA PRO A 48 -17.61 45.78 67.81
C PRO A 48 -18.46 44.70 67.12
N PHE A 49 -18.51 44.76 65.80
CA PHE A 49 -19.26 43.87 64.92
C PHE A 49 -18.34 43.46 63.77
N ARG A 50 -18.31 42.16 63.46
CA ARG A 50 -17.58 41.60 62.32
C ARG A 50 -18.54 40.84 61.43
N PHE A 51 -18.43 41.06 60.13
CA PHE A 51 -19.14 40.30 59.12
C PHE A 51 -18.14 39.54 58.27
N ILE A 52 -18.39 38.25 58.05
CA ILE A 52 -17.60 37.39 57.17
C ILE A 52 -18.56 36.72 56.20
N GLY A 53 -18.38 36.98 54.91
CA GLY A 53 -19.11 36.34 53.83
C GLY A 53 -18.21 35.37 53.07
N GLY A 54 -18.63 34.12 52.95
CA GLY A 54 -18.04 33.12 52.08
C GLY A 54 -18.47 33.35 50.63
N LEU A 55 -17.49 33.37 49.74
CA LEU A 55 -17.66 33.56 48.30
C LEU A 55 -16.93 32.42 47.58
N GLN A 56 -17.64 31.67 46.73
CA GLN A 56 -17.08 30.53 46.01
C GLN A 56 -16.31 30.95 44.74
N GLU A 57 -16.66 32.11 44.17
CA GLU A 57 -16.03 32.73 43.01
C GLU A 57 -15.78 34.22 43.30
N THR A 58 -14.90 34.86 42.52
CA THR A 58 -14.73 36.31 42.62
C THR A 58 -16.02 37.01 42.18
N LEU A 59 -16.79 37.51 43.16
CA LEU A 59 -17.98 38.33 42.92
C LEU A 59 -17.73 39.43 41.88
N PHE A 60 -16.52 39.98 41.88
CA PHE A 60 -16.09 41.15 41.12
C PHE A 60 -15.75 40.87 39.64
N ASP A 61 -15.58 39.60 39.25
CA ASP A 61 -15.25 39.22 37.86
C ASP A 61 -16.37 38.40 37.20
N SER A 62 -17.51 38.24 37.87
CA SER A 62 -18.63 37.49 37.32
C SER A 62 -19.38 38.30 36.25
N PRO A 63 -19.50 37.81 35.01
CA PRO A 63 -20.22 38.49 33.92
C PRO A 63 -21.67 38.82 34.26
N ARG A 64 -22.28 38.01 35.15
CA ARG A 64 -23.66 38.15 35.61
C ARG A 64 -23.90 39.45 36.39
N PHE A 65 -22.89 39.98 37.09
CA PHE A 65 -23.01 41.18 37.91
C PHE A 65 -22.50 42.45 37.21
N ASN A 66 -22.20 42.38 35.91
CA ASN A 66 -21.71 43.54 35.13
C ASN A 66 -22.66 44.74 35.20
N PHE A 67 -23.97 44.51 35.23
CA PHE A 67 -24.98 45.58 35.29
C PHE A 67 -24.97 46.35 36.64
N VAL A 68 -24.39 45.78 37.70
CA VAL A 68 -24.22 46.40 39.03
C VAL A 68 -22.75 46.61 39.41
N ALA A 69 -21.83 46.56 38.45
CA ALA A 69 -20.39 46.60 38.69
C ALA A 69 -19.90 47.85 39.47
N GLU A 70 -20.61 48.98 39.37
CA GLU A 70 -20.29 50.19 40.15
C GLU A 70 -20.66 50.03 41.63
N GLN A 71 -21.85 49.49 41.93
CA GLN A 71 -22.27 49.24 43.32
C GLN A 71 -21.41 48.16 43.97
N LEU A 72 -21.06 47.12 43.20
CA LEU A 72 -20.17 46.06 43.64
C LEU A 72 -18.79 46.59 44.01
N ARG A 73 -18.21 47.51 43.21
CA ARG A 73 -16.94 48.18 43.53
C ARG A 73 -17.01 48.95 44.84
N ARG A 74 -18.12 49.66 45.09
CA ARG A 74 -18.31 50.41 46.35
C ARG A 74 -18.44 49.49 47.57
N VAL A 75 -19.04 48.30 47.41
CA VAL A 75 -19.04 47.26 48.45
C VAL A 75 -17.60 46.80 48.68
N ARG A 76 -16.86 46.46 47.62
CA ARG A 76 -15.46 45.99 47.69
C ARG A 76 -14.59 46.89 48.56
N ASP A 77 -14.68 48.20 48.37
CA ASP A 77 -13.83 49.17 49.07
C ASP A 77 -14.08 49.22 50.60
N ARG A 78 -15.15 48.55 51.09
CA ARG A 78 -15.50 48.44 52.52
C ARG A 78 -15.18 47.07 53.13
N PHE A 79 -14.74 46.09 52.35
CA PHE A 79 -14.43 44.74 52.82
C PHE A 79 -12.98 44.36 52.53
N GLU A 80 -12.36 43.65 53.48
CA GLU A 80 -11.07 42.99 53.25
C GLU A 80 -11.29 41.63 52.58
N GLN A 81 -10.53 41.36 51.53
CA GLN A 81 -10.58 40.08 50.83
C GLN A 81 -9.51 39.14 51.39
N VAL A 82 -9.95 37.99 51.88
CA VAL A 82 -9.07 36.90 52.27
C VAL A 82 -9.20 35.79 51.24
N ILE A 83 -8.18 35.65 50.39
CA ILE A 83 -8.11 34.57 49.40
C ILE A 83 -7.44 33.38 50.08
N ILE A 84 -8.12 32.23 50.13
CA ILE A 84 -7.55 30.98 50.62
C ILE A 84 -6.67 30.40 49.51
N GLY A 85 -5.35 30.39 49.73
CA GLY A 85 -4.34 30.05 48.72
C GLY A 85 -3.91 28.58 48.74
N ARG A 86 -3.06 28.19 47.77
CA ARG A 86 -2.53 26.82 47.63
C ARG A 86 -1.80 26.29 48.87
N GLN A 87 -0.99 27.13 49.52
CA GLN A 87 -0.15 26.72 50.65
C GLN A 87 -0.97 26.35 51.88
N ASP A 88 -2.20 26.87 51.98
CA ASP A 88 -3.06 26.65 53.14
C ASP A 88 -3.56 25.21 53.22
N ILE A 89 -3.76 24.51 52.08
CA ILE A 89 -4.19 23.10 52.09
C ILE A 89 -3.07 22.19 52.58
N ALA A 90 -1.86 22.32 52.02
CA ALA A 90 -0.70 21.54 52.46
C ALA A 90 -0.41 21.79 53.95
N TYR A 91 -0.48 23.05 54.38
CA TYR A 91 -0.31 23.43 55.79
C TYR A 91 -1.39 22.80 56.68
N VAL A 92 -2.66 22.84 56.29
CA VAL A 92 -3.77 22.23 57.04
C VAL A 92 -3.61 20.71 57.11
N VAL A 93 -3.25 20.06 56.01
CA VAL A 93 -3.00 18.61 55.99
C VAL A 93 -1.85 18.26 56.95
N ALA A 94 -0.71 18.94 56.86
CA ALA A 94 0.46 18.68 57.70
C ALA A 94 0.21 18.95 59.20
N ASN A 95 -0.56 19.99 59.55
CA ASN A 95 -0.71 20.42 60.94
C ASN A 95 -1.99 19.93 61.64
N ARG A 96 -3.05 19.62 60.88
CA ARG A 96 -4.32 19.12 61.45
C ARG A 96 -4.55 17.63 61.25
N ILE A 97 -4.23 17.09 60.08
CA ILE A 97 -4.49 15.67 59.76
C ILE A 97 -3.26 14.83 60.11
N LEU A 98 -2.09 15.29 59.67
CA LEU A 98 -0.84 14.53 59.68
C LEU A 98 0.19 15.11 60.65
N ARG A 99 -0.28 15.63 61.78
CA ARG A 99 0.58 16.28 62.77
C ARG A 99 1.59 15.29 63.32
N LYS A 100 2.87 15.63 63.18
CA LYS A 100 4.01 14.81 63.64
C LYS A 100 4.92 15.60 64.57
N ASN A 101 5.50 14.89 65.54
CA ASN A 101 6.60 15.40 66.34
C ASN A 101 7.95 15.25 65.58
N ASP A 102 9.01 15.85 66.10
CA ASP A 102 10.30 15.87 65.41
C ASP A 102 10.98 14.49 65.37
N GLU A 103 10.73 13.62 66.36
CA GLU A 103 11.22 12.24 66.36
C GLU A 103 10.58 11.41 65.24
N GLN A 104 9.27 11.54 65.04
CA GLN A 104 8.53 10.88 63.96
C GLN A 104 9.02 11.37 62.59
N LYS A 105 9.23 12.69 62.44
CA LYS A 105 9.80 13.25 61.20
C LYS A 105 11.19 12.68 60.94
N ALA A 106 12.06 12.60 61.95
CA ALA A 106 13.39 12.03 61.80
C ALA A 106 13.36 10.56 61.33
N ARG A 107 12.45 9.74 61.88
CA ARG A 107 12.25 8.35 61.43
C ARG A 107 11.77 8.25 59.98
N ILE A 108 10.87 9.13 59.56
CA ILE A 108 10.40 9.18 58.16
C ILE A 108 11.53 9.60 57.23
N VAL A 109 12.34 10.59 57.62
CA VAL A 109 13.52 11.00 56.84
C VAL A 109 14.52 9.86 56.71
N GLU A 110 14.76 9.09 57.79
CA GLU A 110 15.60 7.89 57.75
C GLU A 110 15.04 6.84 56.79
N HIS A 111 13.72 6.62 56.82
CA HIS A 111 13.00 5.70 55.93
C HIS A 111 13.08 6.10 54.45
N LEU A 112 12.90 7.38 54.13
CA LEU A 112 12.86 7.87 52.74
C LEU A 112 14.25 8.09 52.13
N ARG A 113 15.28 8.28 52.95
CA ARG A 113 16.65 8.58 52.49
C ARG A 113 17.21 7.59 51.46
N PRO A 114 17.03 6.26 51.58
CA PRO A 114 17.52 5.30 50.59
C PRO A 114 16.90 5.48 49.19
N TYR A 115 15.72 6.10 49.10
CA TYR A 115 14.98 6.26 47.84
C TYR A 115 15.27 7.60 47.14
N THR A 116 15.98 8.53 47.78
CA THR A 116 16.28 9.85 47.19
C THR A 116 17.03 9.78 45.86
N PRO A 117 17.94 8.82 45.58
CA PRO A 117 18.61 8.74 44.28
C PRO A 117 17.68 8.39 43.12
N LEU A 118 16.46 7.90 43.40
CA LEU A 118 15.47 7.49 42.40
C LEU A 118 14.62 8.67 41.87
N TYR A 119 14.60 9.80 42.58
CA TYR A 119 13.70 10.93 42.30
C TYR A 119 14.44 12.25 42.40
N ASP A 120 14.43 13.05 41.34
CA ASP A 120 15.32 14.21 41.20
C ASP A 120 15.12 15.27 42.30
N ARG A 121 13.88 15.47 42.75
CA ARG A 121 13.52 16.55 43.70
C ARG A 121 13.31 16.09 45.14
N MET A 122 13.39 14.78 45.43
CA MET A 122 13.03 14.27 46.76
C MET A 122 14.03 14.72 47.84
N ALA A 123 15.33 14.73 47.53
CA ALA A 123 16.36 15.15 48.48
C ALA A 123 16.20 16.62 48.91
N GLU A 124 15.90 17.51 47.95
CA GLU A 124 15.74 18.95 48.18
C GLU A 124 14.45 19.29 48.95
N ARG A 125 13.41 18.45 48.81
CA ARG A 125 12.10 18.64 49.43
C ARG A 125 11.85 17.71 50.62
N MET A 126 12.89 17.08 51.18
CA MET A 126 12.75 16.04 52.20
C MET A 126 11.92 16.46 53.41
N ASP A 127 12.05 17.72 53.85
CA ASP A 127 11.25 18.26 54.96
C ASP A 127 9.75 18.29 54.65
N GLU A 128 9.38 18.59 53.41
CA GLU A 128 7.99 18.60 52.94
C GLU A 128 7.42 17.19 52.87
N TYR A 129 8.20 16.22 52.35
CA TYR A 129 7.82 14.80 52.37
C TYR A 129 7.61 14.29 53.79
N ALA A 130 8.51 14.63 54.73
CA ALA A 130 8.39 14.22 56.13
C ALA A 130 7.13 14.82 56.81
N GLN A 131 6.79 16.08 56.49
CA GLN A 131 5.59 16.73 57.00
C GLN A 131 4.31 16.08 56.46
N LEU A 132 4.27 15.78 55.15
CA LEU A 132 3.08 15.26 54.48
C LEU A 132 2.94 13.74 54.51
N TYR A 133 3.94 12.98 54.96
CA TYR A 133 3.89 11.52 54.99
C TYR A 133 2.64 10.97 55.71
N PRO A 134 1.92 9.97 55.17
CA PRO A 134 2.24 9.18 53.97
C PRO A 134 1.73 9.78 52.65
N ILE A 135 1.26 11.02 52.62
CA ILE A 135 0.73 11.65 51.40
C ILE A 135 1.87 12.29 50.59
N HIS A 136 1.93 11.99 49.30
CA HIS A 136 2.89 12.60 48.38
C HIS A 136 2.58 14.09 48.15
N PRO A 137 3.57 15.01 48.16
CA PRO A 137 3.34 16.43 47.92
C PRO A 137 2.57 16.73 46.61
N ALA A 138 2.95 16.04 45.52
CA ALA A 138 2.26 16.18 44.23
C ALA A 138 0.77 15.80 44.29
N TYR A 139 0.33 14.96 45.23
CA TYR A 139 -1.10 14.65 45.37
C TYR A 139 -1.89 15.88 45.82
N VAL A 140 -1.33 16.67 46.75
CA VAL A 140 -1.95 17.92 47.18
C VAL A 140 -2.02 18.91 46.01
N ASP A 141 -0.95 19.01 45.22
CA ASP A 141 -0.88 19.90 44.06
C ASP A 141 -1.90 19.50 42.97
N THR A 142 -1.94 18.22 42.57
CA THR A 142 -2.86 17.72 41.54
C THR A 142 -4.31 17.95 41.91
N PHE A 143 -4.70 17.70 43.17
CA PHE A 143 -6.10 17.84 43.58
C PHE A 143 -6.59 19.29 43.50
N GLN A 144 -5.73 20.27 43.78
CA GLN A 144 -6.10 21.68 43.68
C GLN A 144 -6.55 22.10 42.27
N HIS A 145 -6.16 21.33 41.26
CA HIS A 145 -6.54 21.54 39.87
C HIS A 145 -7.75 20.71 39.43
N VAL A 146 -8.17 19.70 40.19
CA VAL A 146 -9.29 18.84 39.83
C VAL A 146 -10.58 19.66 39.85
N VAL A 147 -11.21 19.81 38.68
CA VAL A 147 -12.38 20.68 38.47
C VAL A 147 -13.68 20.04 38.97
N VAL A 148 -13.77 18.72 38.93
CA VAL A 148 -14.98 17.94 39.24
C VAL A 148 -15.21 17.67 40.74
N ALA A 149 -14.28 18.08 41.61
CA ALA A 149 -14.33 17.78 43.04
C ALA A 149 -14.43 19.04 43.89
N GLU A 150 -15.33 19.05 44.88
CA GLU A 150 -15.38 20.13 45.86
C GLU A 150 -14.11 20.10 46.74
N LYS A 151 -13.44 21.24 46.90
CA LYS A 151 -12.18 21.35 47.66
C LYS A 151 -12.28 20.87 49.11
N ARG A 152 -13.49 20.82 49.69
CA ARG A 152 -13.76 20.29 51.05
C ARG A 152 -13.64 18.76 51.12
N GLU A 153 -13.82 18.04 50.01
CA GLU A 153 -13.67 16.59 49.98
C GLU A 153 -12.21 16.13 50.09
N VAL A 154 -11.23 16.98 49.74
CA VAL A 154 -9.77 16.69 49.85
C VAL A 154 -9.40 16.19 51.24
N LEU A 155 -9.78 16.95 52.26
CA LEU A 155 -9.37 16.67 53.64
C LEU A 155 -10.00 15.37 54.13
N ARG A 156 -11.22 15.08 53.69
CA ARG A 156 -11.92 13.82 53.99
C ARG A 156 -11.25 12.65 53.27
N THR A 157 -10.92 12.80 51.99
CA THR A 157 -10.21 11.78 51.20
C THR A 157 -8.87 11.43 51.82
N PHE A 158 -8.04 12.42 52.16
CA PHE A 158 -6.77 12.17 52.84
C PHE A 158 -6.96 11.57 54.23
N SER A 159 -7.92 12.05 55.02
CA SER A 159 -8.22 11.47 56.34
C SER A 159 -8.62 9.99 56.24
N GLN A 160 -9.43 9.63 55.25
CA GLN A 160 -9.86 8.25 55.00
C GLN A 160 -8.70 7.37 54.53
N ALA A 161 -7.89 7.85 53.58
CA ALA A 161 -6.71 7.13 53.09
C ALA A 161 -5.73 6.83 54.23
N VAL A 162 -5.46 7.82 55.08
CA VAL A 162 -4.56 7.69 56.23
C VAL A 162 -5.15 6.78 57.31
N ALA A 163 -6.45 6.91 57.60
CA ALA A 163 -7.12 6.05 58.58
C ALA A 163 -6.99 4.56 58.22
N GLY A 164 -7.04 4.21 56.92
CA GLY A 164 -6.82 2.85 56.45
C GLY A 164 -5.39 2.31 56.60
N LEU A 165 -4.42 3.19 56.89
CA LEU A 165 -3.00 2.86 57.06
C LEU A 165 -2.52 2.88 58.53
N LEU A 166 -3.29 3.45 59.47
CA LEU A 166 -2.84 3.66 60.84
C LEU A 166 -2.40 2.37 61.56
N ASP A 167 -3.06 1.24 61.26
CA ASP A 167 -2.78 -0.05 61.88
C ASP A 167 -1.84 -0.94 61.02
N ARG A 168 -1.17 -0.37 60.00
CA ARG A 168 -0.26 -1.10 59.12
C ARG A 168 1.18 -0.65 59.32
N ASP A 169 2.10 -1.60 59.31
CA ASP A 169 3.53 -1.30 59.34
C ASP A 169 3.97 -0.59 58.05
N VAL A 170 4.94 0.32 58.19
CA VAL A 170 5.58 0.99 57.06
C VAL A 170 6.39 -0.06 56.27
N PRO A 171 6.18 -0.19 54.94
CA PRO A 171 6.90 -1.18 54.14
C PRO A 171 8.42 -0.94 54.21
N PRO A 172 9.25 -1.95 54.51
CA PRO A 172 10.70 -1.78 54.61
C PRO A 172 11.41 -1.67 53.25
N ASP A 173 10.73 -2.07 52.18
CA ASP A 173 11.24 -2.16 50.81
C ASP A 173 10.62 -1.12 49.86
N GLN A 174 9.70 -0.27 50.33
CA GLN A 174 9.05 0.77 49.53
C GLN A 174 8.88 2.09 50.30
N THR A 175 8.62 3.19 49.58
CA THR A 175 8.43 4.50 50.22
C THR A 175 7.18 4.57 51.11
N GLY A 176 6.14 3.79 50.80
CA GLY A 176 4.86 3.82 51.51
C GLY A 176 4.06 5.10 51.29
N LEU A 177 4.42 5.90 50.27
CA LEU A 177 3.72 7.12 49.91
C LEU A 177 2.46 6.80 49.09
N ILE A 178 1.38 7.52 49.39
CA ILE A 178 0.16 7.56 48.60
C ILE A 178 0.21 8.77 47.68
N SER A 179 0.11 8.51 46.37
CA SER A 179 0.10 9.54 45.32
C SER A 179 -1.28 9.72 44.71
N PHE A 180 -1.41 10.64 43.75
CA PHE A 180 -2.70 11.05 43.20
C PHE A 180 -3.43 9.96 42.39
N ASP A 181 -2.75 8.89 41.99
CA ASP A 181 -3.36 7.70 41.41
C ASP A 181 -4.40 7.06 42.33
N HIS A 182 -4.22 7.14 43.66
CA HIS A 182 -5.19 6.68 44.66
C HIS A 182 -6.58 7.32 44.49
N TYR A 183 -6.64 8.55 43.97
CA TYR A 183 -7.93 9.23 43.78
C TYR A 183 -8.83 8.53 42.74
N TRP A 184 -8.25 7.72 41.86
CA TRP A 184 -8.99 6.92 40.89
C TRP A 184 -10.01 6.00 41.58
N ASP A 185 -9.58 5.27 42.61
CA ASP A 185 -10.46 4.37 43.37
C ASP A 185 -11.56 5.16 44.10
N VAL A 186 -11.22 6.34 44.65
CA VAL A 186 -12.19 7.23 45.30
C VAL A 186 -13.28 7.70 44.33
N LEU A 187 -12.90 8.08 43.11
CA LEU A 187 -13.85 8.49 42.06
C LEU A 187 -14.71 7.31 41.59
N ARG A 188 -14.10 6.14 41.40
CA ARG A 188 -14.80 4.92 40.98
C ARG A 188 -15.86 4.49 42.00
N ASP A 189 -15.51 4.53 43.28
CA ASP A 189 -16.33 3.97 44.34
C ASP A 189 -17.41 4.95 44.83
N ASN A 190 -17.29 6.25 44.52
CA ASN A 190 -18.26 7.28 44.88
C ASN A 190 -19.40 7.40 43.84
N PRO A 191 -20.66 7.01 44.17
CA PRO A 191 -21.79 7.07 43.23
C PRO A 191 -22.12 8.49 42.77
N SER A 192 -21.95 9.50 43.64
CA SER A 192 -22.23 10.90 43.29
C SER A 192 -21.26 11.39 42.21
N MET A 193 -19.99 10.99 42.28
CA MET A 193 -18.99 11.34 41.27
C MET A 193 -19.27 10.69 39.92
N ARG A 194 -19.73 9.43 39.93
CA ARG A 194 -20.13 8.72 38.71
C ARG A 194 -21.36 9.31 38.00
N SER A 195 -22.13 10.17 38.67
CA SER A 195 -23.28 10.84 38.05
C SER A 195 -22.88 11.99 37.11
N TYR A 196 -21.64 12.50 37.24
CA TYR A 196 -21.12 13.51 36.32
C TYR A 196 -20.71 12.86 34.99
N PRO A 197 -21.23 13.33 33.83
CA PRO A 197 -20.97 12.69 32.53
C PRO A 197 -19.48 12.56 32.18
N GLU A 198 -18.70 13.62 32.40
CA GLU A 198 -17.26 13.63 32.11
C GLU A 198 -16.48 12.63 32.99
N VAL A 199 -16.90 12.47 34.25
CA VAL A 199 -16.31 11.51 35.17
C VAL A 199 -16.68 10.08 34.75
N ALA A 200 -17.94 9.85 34.40
CA ALA A 200 -18.41 8.55 33.93
C ALA A 200 -17.67 8.09 32.66
N GLU A 201 -17.50 8.98 31.69
CA GLU A 201 -16.81 8.70 30.43
C GLU A 201 -15.34 8.33 30.66
N VAL A 202 -14.62 9.15 31.44
CA VAL A 202 -13.21 8.87 31.79
C VAL A 202 -13.08 7.56 32.57
N LEU A 203 -13.98 7.29 33.52
CA LEU A 203 -14.00 6.05 34.29
C LEU A 203 -14.28 4.82 33.41
N GLU A 204 -15.22 4.90 32.48
CA GLU A 204 -15.54 3.80 31.56
C GLU A 204 -14.32 3.44 30.70
N LYS A 205 -13.71 4.43 30.03
CA LYS A 205 -12.53 4.20 29.18
C LYS A 205 -11.33 3.74 30.02
N GLY A 206 -11.13 4.31 31.20
CA GLY A 206 -10.07 3.91 32.11
C GLY A 206 -10.24 2.51 32.68
N GLN A 207 -11.47 2.04 32.95
CA GLN A 207 -11.75 0.66 33.37
C GLN A 207 -11.46 -0.35 32.26
N VAL A 208 -11.79 -0.02 31.00
CA VAL A 208 -11.42 -0.86 29.85
C VAL A 208 -9.90 -0.97 29.73
N LEU A 209 -9.19 0.15 29.90
CA LEU A 209 -7.74 0.20 29.88
C LEU A 209 -7.12 -0.62 31.04
N ASP A 210 -7.65 -0.47 32.25
CA ASP A 210 -7.27 -1.22 33.45
C ASP A 210 -7.42 -2.73 33.27
N GLN A 211 -8.56 -3.18 32.72
CA GLN A 211 -8.81 -4.59 32.44
C GLN A 211 -7.85 -5.15 31.37
N ARG A 212 -7.63 -4.41 30.28
CA ARG A 212 -6.72 -4.83 29.20
C ARG A 212 -5.27 -4.91 29.66
N VAL A 213 -4.81 -3.94 30.45
CA VAL A 213 -3.47 -3.99 31.04
C VAL A 213 -3.38 -5.14 32.06
N SER A 214 -4.40 -5.36 32.89
CA SER A 214 -4.39 -6.47 33.84
C SER A 214 -4.29 -7.85 33.17
N GLN A 215 -4.94 -8.04 32.01
CA GLN A 215 -5.04 -9.33 31.34
C GLN A 215 -3.98 -9.56 30.25
N GLY A 216 -3.59 -8.51 29.53
CA GLY A 216 -2.78 -8.61 28.30
C GLY A 216 -1.36 -8.07 28.39
N TYR A 217 -0.96 -7.52 29.54
CA TYR A 217 0.34 -6.87 29.68
C TYR A 217 1.48 -7.89 29.78
N THR A 218 2.43 -7.85 28.84
CA THR A 218 3.43 -8.91 28.71
C THR A 218 4.62 -8.79 29.68
N ARG A 219 4.75 -7.64 30.37
CA ARG A 219 5.82 -7.35 31.33
C ARG A 219 5.30 -7.46 32.76
N SER A 220 5.06 -8.69 33.23
CA SER A 220 4.43 -8.96 34.53
C SER A 220 5.06 -8.23 35.73
N ALA A 221 6.39 -8.07 35.75
CA ALA A 221 7.10 -7.33 36.81
C ALA A 221 6.76 -5.83 36.88
N LEU A 222 6.29 -5.23 35.77
CA LEU A 222 5.91 -3.83 35.67
C LEU A 222 4.39 -3.61 35.74
N THR A 223 3.58 -4.67 35.81
CA THR A 223 2.11 -4.55 35.84
C THR A 223 1.61 -3.60 36.95
N PRO A 224 2.10 -3.67 38.21
CA PRO A 224 1.65 -2.73 39.24
C PRO A 224 1.97 -1.27 38.89
N MET A 225 3.16 -1.00 38.33
CA MET A 225 3.54 0.33 37.85
C MET A 225 2.63 0.79 36.72
N ALA A 226 2.30 -0.11 35.78
CA ALA A 226 1.46 0.21 34.64
C ALA A 226 0.03 0.61 35.06
N LEU A 227 -0.57 -0.10 36.02
CA LEU A 227 -1.91 0.22 36.54
C LEU A 227 -1.90 1.59 37.23
N ARG A 228 -0.89 1.87 38.06
CA ARG A 228 -0.74 3.19 38.71
C ARG A 228 -0.62 4.33 37.69
N ILE A 229 0.11 4.12 36.59
CA ILE A 229 0.19 5.08 35.48
C ILE A 229 -1.19 5.29 34.84
N VAL A 230 -1.93 4.23 34.55
CA VAL A 230 -3.28 4.32 33.96
C VAL A 230 -4.22 5.14 34.85
N HIS A 231 -4.24 4.84 36.15
CA HIS A 231 -5.06 5.55 37.14
C HIS A 231 -4.67 7.02 37.24
N ALA A 232 -3.36 7.31 37.25
CA ALA A 232 -2.83 8.66 37.27
C ALA A 232 -3.26 9.48 36.04
N LEU A 233 -3.17 8.91 34.84
CA LEU A 233 -3.57 9.57 33.59
C LEU A 233 -5.08 9.85 33.56
N GLY A 234 -5.89 8.94 34.12
CA GLY A 234 -7.33 9.12 34.32
C GLY A 234 -7.63 10.28 35.28
N VAL A 235 -7.01 10.29 36.46
CA VAL A 235 -7.16 11.39 37.44
C VAL A 235 -6.72 12.73 36.85
N HIS A 236 -5.62 12.74 36.08
CA HIS A 236 -5.10 13.96 35.46
C HIS A 236 -6.05 14.57 34.42
N ARG A 237 -6.96 13.79 33.80
CA ARG A 237 -8.00 14.35 32.90
C ARG A 237 -8.85 15.40 33.57
N PHE A 238 -9.05 15.29 34.87
CA PHE A 238 -9.90 16.22 35.60
C PHE A 238 -9.19 17.52 35.99
N THR A 239 -7.88 17.65 35.70
CA THR A 239 -7.08 18.84 36.04
C THR A 239 -7.01 19.88 34.92
N THR A 240 -7.43 19.52 33.71
CA THR A 240 -7.28 20.35 32.50
C THR A 240 -8.51 21.20 32.19
N GLY A 241 -9.64 20.98 32.88
CA GLY A 241 -10.92 21.65 32.63
C GLY A 241 -11.67 21.19 31.38
N ASP A 242 -11.03 20.41 30.50
CA ASP A 242 -11.62 19.71 29.36
C ASP A 242 -10.98 18.31 29.29
N ILE A 243 -11.80 17.28 29.45
CA ILE A 243 -11.36 15.86 29.44
C ILE A 243 -10.83 15.41 28.07
N THR A 244 -11.10 16.17 27.01
CA THR A 244 -10.66 15.89 25.63
C THR A 244 -9.41 16.67 25.22
N ALA A 245 -8.89 17.53 26.09
CA ALA A 245 -7.69 18.32 25.81
C ALA A 245 -6.45 17.42 25.65
N PRO A 246 -5.60 17.61 24.63
CA PRO A 246 -4.41 16.80 24.36
C PRO A 246 -3.21 17.20 25.26
N ILE A 247 -3.48 17.43 26.54
CA ILE A 247 -2.50 17.80 27.58
C ILE A 247 -2.30 16.57 28.44
N GLY A 248 -1.06 16.17 28.75
CA GLY A 248 -0.77 14.95 29.51
C GLY A 248 0.37 15.11 30.52
N LEU A 249 0.88 13.99 31.02
CA LEU A 249 2.02 13.94 31.92
C LEU A 249 3.25 13.36 31.19
N THR A 250 4.44 13.92 31.45
CA THR A 250 5.69 13.33 30.95
C THR A 250 6.11 12.11 31.77
N PRO A 251 6.97 11.22 31.25
CA PRO A 251 7.52 10.10 32.02
C PRO A 251 8.20 10.53 33.33
N GLU A 252 8.86 11.68 33.35
CA GLU A 252 9.51 12.25 34.52
C GLU A 252 8.48 12.69 35.56
N GLU A 253 7.41 13.36 35.13
CA GLU A 253 6.29 13.77 36.01
C GLU A 253 5.56 12.56 36.59
N LEU A 254 5.40 11.48 35.82
CA LEU A 254 4.82 10.23 36.30
C LEU A 254 5.74 9.53 37.30
N ARG A 255 7.05 9.44 37.02
CA ARG A 255 8.05 8.84 37.93
C ARG A 255 8.02 9.55 39.30
N ASP A 256 8.16 10.87 39.28
CA ASP A 256 8.31 11.66 40.50
C ASP A 256 6.95 11.89 41.18
N GLY A 257 5.91 12.23 40.44
CA GLY A 257 4.59 12.55 41.00
C GLY A 257 3.86 11.35 41.62
N LEU A 258 4.10 10.15 41.08
CA LEU A 258 3.56 8.91 41.63
C LEU A 258 4.54 8.20 42.56
N CYS A 259 5.78 8.67 42.68
CA CYS A 259 6.83 7.96 43.41
C CYS A 259 6.87 6.48 42.95
N LEU A 260 6.93 6.28 41.62
CA LEU A 260 6.91 4.94 41.02
C LEU A 260 8.14 4.17 41.45
N TYR A 261 7.96 2.91 41.82
CA TYR A 261 9.06 2.07 42.30
C TYR A 261 9.01 0.70 41.63
N VAL A 262 10.19 0.22 41.26
CA VAL A 262 10.46 -1.17 40.90
C VAL A 262 11.88 -1.47 41.32
N GLN A 263 12.15 -2.71 41.75
CA GLN A 263 13.52 -3.13 42.05
C GLN A 263 14.38 -3.08 40.78
N THR A 264 15.41 -2.23 40.79
CA THR A 264 16.34 -2.07 39.67
C THR A 264 17.75 -2.56 40.07
N PRO A 265 18.56 -3.04 39.09
CA PRO A 265 19.96 -3.40 39.36
C PRO A 265 20.80 -2.22 39.86
N GLU A 266 20.46 -1.01 39.42
CA GLU A 266 21.08 0.25 39.83
C GLU A 266 19.98 1.19 40.36
N ALA A 267 20.18 1.72 41.57
CA ALA A 267 19.25 2.67 42.19
C ALA A 267 19.57 4.10 41.73
N SER A 268 19.13 4.45 40.51
CA SER A 268 19.27 5.80 39.94
C SER A 268 17.99 6.27 39.25
N ALA A 269 17.79 7.59 39.27
CA ALA A 269 16.62 8.24 38.67
C ALA A 269 16.51 8.00 37.17
N GLU A 270 17.64 7.90 36.45
CA GLU A 270 17.70 7.61 35.02
C GLU A 270 17.26 6.17 34.72
N PHE A 271 17.73 5.19 35.49
CA PHE A 271 17.37 3.79 35.27
C PHE A 271 15.88 3.55 35.54
N LEU A 272 15.35 4.14 36.62
CA LEU A 272 13.93 4.07 36.95
C LEU A 272 13.08 4.76 35.86
N LEU A 273 13.49 5.94 35.37
CA LEU A 273 12.84 6.61 34.25
C LEU A 273 12.79 5.73 33.00
N GLY A 274 13.88 5.00 32.73
CA GLY A 274 13.93 3.99 31.66
C GLY A 274 12.85 2.92 31.82
N GLN A 275 12.62 2.41 33.04
CA GLN A 275 11.54 1.45 33.32
C GLN A 275 10.15 2.06 33.13
N VAL A 276 9.94 3.32 33.54
CA VAL A 276 8.66 4.04 33.30
C VAL A 276 8.38 4.18 31.80
N ARG A 277 9.38 4.55 31.00
CA ARG A 277 9.25 4.63 29.52
C ARG A 277 9.01 3.27 28.87
N VAL A 278 9.57 2.20 29.41
CA VAL A 278 9.24 0.82 28.98
C VAL A 278 7.79 0.51 29.33
N ALA A 279 7.36 0.87 30.55
CA ALA A 279 6.01 0.59 31.01
C ALA A 279 4.96 1.28 30.14
N LEU A 280 5.15 2.57 29.83
CA LEU A 280 4.30 3.37 28.94
C LEU A 280 4.20 2.80 27.52
N ARG A 281 5.33 2.45 26.91
CA ARG A 281 5.35 1.83 25.57
C ARG A 281 4.61 0.49 25.55
N GLU A 282 4.78 -0.30 26.60
CA GLU A 282 4.08 -1.58 26.74
C GLU A 282 2.58 -1.39 26.97
N ILE A 283 2.15 -0.36 27.72
CA ILE A 283 0.73 -0.01 27.87
C ILE A 283 0.15 0.29 26.49
N VAL A 284 0.75 1.24 25.76
CA VAL A 284 0.31 1.66 24.42
C VAL A 284 0.24 0.46 23.46
N ARG A 285 1.24 -0.43 23.50
CA ARG A 285 1.24 -1.66 22.69
C ARG A 285 0.11 -2.61 23.08
N THR A 286 -0.11 -2.83 24.37
CA THR A 286 -1.13 -3.76 24.90
C THR A 286 -2.53 -3.37 24.44
N VAL A 287 -2.81 -2.07 24.37
CA VAL A 287 -4.10 -1.55 23.89
C VAL A 287 -4.10 -1.21 22.41
N SER A 288 -3.08 -1.61 21.65
CA SER A 288 -2.93 -1.29 20.22
C SER A 288 -3.10 0.21 19.91
N GLY A 289 -2.65 1.06 20.83
CA GLY A 289 -2.78 2.52 20.75
C GLY A 289 -4.16 3.08 21.12
N GLN A 290 -5.15 2.26 21.48
CA GLN A 290 -6.45 2.74 21.94
C GLN A 290 -6.34 3.39 23.32
N TYR A 291 -7.18 4.39 23.60
CA TYR A 291 -7.30 5.09 24.89
C TYR A 291 -6.06 5.84 25.41
N ILE A 292 -4.83 5.56 24.97
CA ILE A 292 -3.64 6.33 25.32
C ILE A 292 -3.05 6.99 24.07
N SER A 293 -2.82 8.29 24.17
CA SER A 293 -2.12 9.09 23.17
C SER A 293 -0.82 9.65 23.74
N HIS A 294 0.19 9.72 22.87
CA HIS A 294 1.52 10.25 23.17
C HIS A 294 1.78 11.43 22.22
N ASN A 295 2.28 12.53 22.77
CA ASN A 295 2.60 13.74 22.03
C ASN A 295 4.13 13.85 21.88
N ASP A 296 4.63 13.58 20.66
CA ASP A 296 6.07 13.62 20.36
C ASP A 296 6.70 15.00 20.57
N GLY A 297 5.92 16.09 20.54
CA GLY A 297 6.43 17.45 20.67
C GLY A 297 6.82 17.86 22.10
N ASN A 298 6.21 17.23 23.11
CA ASN A 298 6.45 17.54 24.53
C ASN A 298 6.58 16.32 25.44
N ASP A 299 6.66 15.12 24.85
CA ASP A 299 6.75 13.81 25.51
C ASP A 299 5.64 13.50 26.52
N GLN A 300 4.46 14.12 26.36
CA GLN A 300 3.33 13.91 27.26
C GLN A 300 2.47 12.72 26.84
N TYR A 301 2.03 11.94 27.82
CA TYR A 301 1.06 10.86 27.68
C TYR A 301 -0.26 11.24 28.32
N TYR A 302 -1.37 10.92 27.66
CA TYR A 302 -2.70 11.19 28.18
C TYR A 302 -3.71 10.11 27.82
N LEU A 303 -4.74 9.98 28.67
CA LEU A 303 -5.94 9.22 28.35
C LEU A 303 -6.75 9.98 27.29
N ASP A 304 -6.91 9.39 26.11
CA ASP A 304 -7.62 9.94 24.97
C ASP A 304 -9.00 9.29 24.88
N VAL A 305 -10.00 9.96 25.46
CA VAL A 305 -11.39 9.48 25.49
C VAL A 305 -12.01 9.32 24.09
N LYS A 306 -11.46 10.01 23.07
CA LYS A 306 -11.94 9.96 21.68
C LYS A 306 -11.33 8.82 20.85
N LYS A 307 -10.28 8.14 21.36
CA LYS A 307 -9.53 7.11 20.64
C LYS A 307 -10.01 5.70 21.00
N ASP A 308 -11.27 5.42 20.69
CA ASP A 308 -11.97 4.19 21.10
C ASP A 308 -12.30 3.22 19.95
N VAL A 309 -11.79 3.46 18.74
CA VAL A 309 -12.11 2.66 17.55
C VAL A 309 -11.30 1.37 17.49
N ASP A 310 -11.98 0.22 17.58
CA ASP A 310 -11.41 -1.09 17.24
C ASP A 310 -11.39 -1.27 15.72
N PHE A 311 -10.28 -0.85 15.11
CA PHE A 311 -10.08 -0.93 13.67
C PHE A 311 -10.09 -2.37 13.14
N ASP A 312 -9.60 -3.35 13.91
CA ASP A 312 -9.54 -4.75 13.45
C ASP A 312 -10.93 -5.38 13.44
N ALA A 313 -11.74 -5.10 14.47
CA ALA A 313 -13.16 -5.50 14.48
C ALA A 313 -13.94 -4.88 13.31
N ARG A 314 -13.75 -3.58 13.05
CA ARG A 314 -14.40 -2.90 11.91
C ARG A 314 -13.96 -3.46 10.55
N ILE A 315 -12.67 -3.77 10.40
CA ILE A 315 -12.13 -4.40 9.18
C ILE A 315 -12.78 -5.77 8.97
N GLN A 316 -12.89 -6.57 10.03
CA GLN A 316 -13.50 -7.89 9.97
C GLN A 316 -14.99 -7.79 9.59
N GLU A 317 -15.77 -6.96 10.29
CA GLU A 317 -17.19 -6.73 9.99
C GLU A 317 -17.40 -6.23 8.55
N ARG A 318 -16.57 -5.27 8.10
CA ARG A 318 -16.63 -4.79 6.72
C ARG A 318 -16.28 -5.90 5.74
N GLY A 319 -15.23 -6.68 5.98
CA GLY A 319 -14.83 -7.80 5.13
C GLY A 319 -15.89 -8.91 5.03
N GLU A 320 -16.66 -9.13 6.10
CA GLU A 320 -17.80 -10.05 6.13
C GLU A 320 -19.00 -9.50 5.35
N SER A 321 -19.21 -8.19 5.37
CA SER A 321 -20.29 -7.52 4.62
C SER A 321 -20.08 -7.45 3.11
N LEU A 322 -18.85 -7.66 2.62
CA LEU A 322 -18.54 -7.60 1.19
C LEU A 322 -19.11 -8.83 0.47
N ASP A 323 -19.69 -8.59 -0.70
CA ASP A 323 -20.16 -9.66 -1.57
C ASP A 323 -18.99 -10.32 -2.33
N ARG A 324 -19.29 -11.39 -3.07
CA ARG A 324 -18.28 -12.15 -3.78
C ARG A 324 -17.63 -11.34 -4.91
N ASP A 325 -18.36 -10.46 -5.58
CA ASP A 325 -17.85 -9.67 -6.69
C ASP A 325 -16.85 -8.61 -6.22
N ASP A 326 -17.13 -7.99 -5.07
CA ASP A 326 -16.21 -7.11 -4.37
C ASP A 326 -14.93 -7.85 -3.96
N LEU A 327 -15.04 -9.03 -3.36
CA LEU A 327 -13.88 -9.86 -2.98
C LEU A 327 -13.06 -10.26 -4.22
N ASN A 328 -13.71 -10.65 -5.30
CA ASN A 328 -13.08 -10.98 -6.57
C ASN A 328 -12.29 -9.79 -7.14
N ARG A 329 -12.79 -8.55 -6.99
CA ARG A 329 -12.05 -7.35 -7.39
C ARG A 329 -10.72 -7.22 -6.65
N TYR A 330 -10.73 -7.35 -5.32
CA TYR A 330 -9.50 -7.24 -4.52
C TYR A 330 -8.54 -8.43 -4.75
N PHE A 331 -9.08 -9.63 -4.98
CA PHE A 331 -8.29 -10.78 -5.38
C PHE A 331 -7.57 -10.53 -6.70
N PHE A 332 -8.29 -10.10 -7.74
CA PHE A 332 -7.69 -9.84 -9.05
C PHE A 332 -6.66 -8.71 -9.02
N ASP A 333 -6.85 -7.68 -8.20
CA ASP A 333 -5.85 -6.62 -8.01
C ASP A 333 -4.54 -7.17 -7.42
N SER A 334 -4.65 -8.17 -6.53
CA SER A 334 -3.50 -8.86 -5.93
C SER A 334 -2.86 -9.85 -6.90
N LEU A 335 -3.67 -10.61 -7.65
CA LEU A 335 -3.19 -11.54 -8.67
C LEU A 335 -2.47 -10.81 -9.81
N ARG A 336 -2.94 -9.62 -10.19
CA ARG A 336 -2.29 -8.75 -11.18
C ARG A 336 -0.85 -8.44 -10.80
N GLU A 337 -0.59 -8.15 -9.52
CA GLU A 337 0.76 -7.91 -9.00
C GLU A 337 1.61 -9.18 -9.05
N VAL A 338 1.07 -10.31 -8.63
CA VAL A 338 1.78 -11.61 -8.67
C VAL A 338 2.18 -12.00 -10.09
N LEU A 339 1.35 -11.66 -11.08
CA LEU A 339 1.61 -11.93 -12.49
C LEU A 339 2.44 -10.83 -13.19
N ASP A 340 2.85 -9.79 -12.46
CA ASP A 340 3.58 -8.62 -12.98
C ASP A 340 2.87 -7.97 -14.19
N LEU A 341 1.54 -7.83 -14.12
CA LEU A 341 0.73 -7.23 -15.16
C LEU A 341 0.56 -5.72 -14.95
N ASP A 342 0.53 -4.96 -16.03
CA ASP A 342 0.34 -3.50 -15.99
C ASP A 342 -0.99 -3.10 -15.33
N THR A 343 -1.01 -1.93 -14.68
CA THR A 343 -2.23 -1.34 -14.11
C THR A 343 -3.22 -0.89 -15.18
N SER A 344 -2.71 -0.45 -16.34
CA SER A 344 -3.53 -0.14 -17.51
C SER A 344 -3.92 -1.41 -18.25
N THR A 345 -5.18 -1.51 -18.61
CA THR A 345 -5.72 -2.63 -19.39
C THR A 345 -5.82 -2.27 -20.87
N TYR A 346 -5.78 -3.28 -21.75
CA TYR A 346 -5.84 -3.10 -23.21
C TYR A 346 -7.19 -2.49 -23.66
N VAL A 347 -8.27 -2.79 -22.94
CA VAL A 347 -9.60 -2.18 -23.13
C VAL A 347 -10.05 -1.56 -21.81
N SER A 348 -10.38 -0.27 -21.84
CA SER A 348 -10.89 0.45 -20.66
C SER A 348 -12.13 -0.24 -20.09
N GLY A 349 -12.15 -0.43 -18.76
CA GLY A 349 -13.24 -1.10 -18.05
C GLY A 349 -13.22 -2.64 -18.09
N HIS A 350 -12.29 -3.27 -18.83
CA HIS A 350 -12.11 -4.72 -18.86
C HIS A 350 -10.72 -5.11 -18.36
N ARG A 351 -10.61 -6.26 -17.67
CA ARG A 351 -9.34 -6.82 -17.20
C ARG A 351 -8.70 -7.69 -18.28
N ILE A 352 -8.15 -7.04 -19.30
CA ILE A 352 -7.54 -7.67 -20.47
C ILE A 352 -6.13 -7.12 -20.70
N TRP A 353 -5.17 -8.01 -20.95
CA TRP A 353 -3.79 -7.68 -21.28
C TRP A 353 -3.36 -8.37 -22.57
N PHE A 354 -2.62 -7.66 -23.41
CA PHE A 354 -1.90 -8.28 -24.52
C PHE A 354 -0.81 -9.19 -23.94
N THR A 355 -0.68 -10.38 -24.50
CA THR A 355 0.35 -11.32 -24.07
C THR A 355 0.87 -12.14 -25.23
N GLU A 356 2.05 -12.73 -25.06
CA GLU A 356 2.71 -13.55 -26.04
C GLU A 356 3.01 -14.92 -25.45
N LEU A 357 2.64 -15.99 -26.17
CA LEU A 357 2.96 -17.36 -25.80
C LEU A 357 4.05 -17.90 -26.71
N PRO A 358 5.09 -18.57 -26.16
CA PRO A 358 6.12 -19.18 -26.99
C PRO A 358 5.55 -20.36 -27.79
N TRP A 359 5.90 -20.46 -29.06
CA TRP A 359 5.70 -21.64 -29.88
C TRP A 359 7.06 -22.34 -30.08
N ALA A 360 7.37 -23.24 -29.14
CA ALA A 360 8.72 -23.79 -28.99
C ALA A 360 9.28 -24.45 -30.27
N ASP A 361 8.43 -25.14 -31.03
CA ASP A 361 8.80 -25.87 -32.26
C ASP A 361 9.21 -24.94 -33.41
N HIS A 362 8.68 -23.70 -33.43
CA HIS A 362 8.97 -22.71 -34.48
C HIS A 362 9.94 -21.63 -34.01
N LYS A 363 10.27 -21.57 -32.72
CA LYS A 363 11.11 -20.54 -32.08
C LYS A 363 10.60 -19.11 -32.34
N VAL A 364 9.27 -18.95 -32.31
CA VAL A 364 8.57 -17.65 -32.31
C VAL A 364 7.58 -17.59 -31.17
N THR A 365 7.06 -16.42 -30.86
CA THR A 365 5.85 -16.27 -30.06
C THR A 365 4.62 -16.12 -30.93
N ARG A 366 3.45 -16.44 -30.36
CA ARG A 366 2.15 -16.03 -30.89
C ARG A 366 1.55 -14.96 -29.99
N PRO A 367 0.94 -13.90 -30.56
CA PRO A 367 0.22 -12.90 -29.78
C PRO A 367 -1.20 -13.34 -29.45
N GLY A 368 -1.66 -13.00 -28.26
CA GLY A 368 -3.02 -13.27 -27.78
C GLY A 368 -3.38 -12.35 -26.63
N TYR A 369 -4.40 -12.75 -25.87
CA TYR A 369 -4.87 -11.98 -24.73
C TYR A 369 -4.98 -12.84 -23.47
N LEU A 370 -4.69 -12.20 -22.34
CA LEU A 370 -4.95 -12.71 -21.00
C LEU A 370 -6.15 -11.96 -20.41
N PHE A 371 -7.12 -12.69 -19.85
CA PHE A 371 -8.30 -12.14 -19.19
C PHE A 371 -8.35 -12.57 -17.74
N PHE A 372 -8.77 -11.64 -16.88
CA PHE A 372 -9.30 -11.99 -15.56
C PHE A 372 -10.81 -11.94 -15.61
N GLY A 373 -11.46 -13.09 -15.44
CA GLY A 373 -12.90 -13.26 -15.62
C GLY A 373 -13.25 -14.41 -16.55
N ALA A 374 -14.54 -14.67 -16.68
CA ALA A 374 -15.06 -15.77 -17.50
C ALA A 374 -15.07 -15.42 -19.00
N PRO A 375 -15.03 -16.43 -19.91
CA PRO A 375 -15.14 -16.18 -21.35
C PRO A 375 -16.37 -15.39 -21.79
N GLU A 376 -17.50 -15.51 -21.07
CA GLU A 376 -18.73 -14.75 -21.32
C GLU A 376 -18.58 -13.23 -21.09
N GLU A 377 -17.62 -12.83 -20.24
CA GLU A 377 -17.34 -11.43 -19.88
C GLU A 377 -16.32 -10.79 -20.85
N ARG A 378 -15.89 -11.56 -21.86
CA ARG A 378 -14.92 -11.13 -22.87
C ARG A 378 -15.46 -9.93 -23.63
N SER A 379 -14.66 -8.86 -23.68
CA SER A 379 -14.92 -7.75 -24.58
C SER A 379 -14.87 -8.19 -26.05
N THR A 380 -15.70 -7.59 -26.90
CA THR A 380 -15.64 -7.76 -28.36
C THR A 380 -14.99 -6.55 -29.05
N ALA A 381 -14.47 -5.60 -28.27
CA ALA A 381 -13.92 -4.34 -28.77
C ALA A 381 -12.44 -4.42 -29.18
N GLN A 382 -11.75 -5.52 -28.85
CA GLN A 382 -10.38 -5.81 -29.25
C GLN A 382 -10.35 -6.66 -30.53
N PRO A 383 -9.32 -6.50 -31.38
CA PRO A 383 -9.19 -7.31 -32.58
C PRO A 383 -8.87 -8.76 -32.24
N PRO A 384 -9.39 -9.74 -33.02
CA PRO A 384 -9.03 -11.14 -32.85
C PRO A 384 -7.52 -11.38 -32.91
N ARG A 385 -7.03 -12.27 -32.04
CA ARG A 385 -5.62 -12.72 -31.97
C ARG A 385 -5.56 -14.24 -31.92
N ASP A 386 -4.35 -14.80 -31.85
CA ASP A 386 -4.10 -16.24 -32.05
C ASP A 386 -4.59 -17.12 -30.89
N PHE A 387 -4.82 -16.56 -29.70
CA PHE A 387 -5.39 -17.28 -28.56
C PHE A 387 -5.96 -16.35 -27.49
N TYR A 388 -6.69 -16.96 -26.54
CA TYR A 388 -7.24 -16.32 -25.35
C TYR A 388 -6.99 -17.18 -24.11
N VAL A 389 -6.37 -16.61 -23.08
CA VAL A 389 -6.16 -17.26 -21.78
C VAL A 389 -7.03 -16.58 -20.74
N TYR A 390 -7.80 -17.36 -19.99
CA TYR A 390 -8.70 -16.85 -18.95
C TYR A 390 -8.22 -17.31 -17.57
N LEU A 391 -8.24 -16.41 -16.58
CA LEU A 391 -8.11 -16.76 -15.17
C LEU A 391 -9.41 -16.42 -14.45
N LEU A 392 -10.05 -17.46 -13.92
CA LEU A 392 -11.31 -17.33 -13.20
C LEU A 392 -11.08 -16.88 -11.75
N PRO A 393 -12.06 -16.17 -11.15
CA PRO A 393 -11.99 -15.83 -9.74
C PRO A 393 -12.16 -17.07 -8.84
N PRO A 394 -11.76 -16.99 -7.56
CA PRO A 394 -11.96 -18.08 -6.60
C PRO A 394 -13.45 -18.37 -6.36
N GLY A 395 -13.84 -19.64 -6.27
CA GLY A 395 -15.23 -20.05 -6.01
C GLY A 395 -16.20 -19.71 -7.16
N HIS A 396 -15.70 -19.72 -8.39
CA HIS A 396 -16.55 -19.57 -9.57
C HIS A 396 -17.30 -20.90 -9.83
N ASP A 397 -18.49 -21.03 -9.24
CA ASP A 397 -19.32 -22.26 -9.29
C ASP A 397 -20.23 -22.36 -10.52
N ARG A 398 -20.35 -21.29 -11.32
CA ARG A 398 -21.17 -21.35 -12.54
C ARG A 398 -20.53 -22.33 -13.50
N ALA A 399 -21.33 -23.26 -14.03
CA ALA A 399 -20.95 -24.01 -15.20
C ALA A 399 -20.76 -23.01 -16.35
N TRP A 400 -19.50 -22.65 -16.65
CA TRP A 400 -19.20 -21.94 -17.87
C TRP A 400 -19.37 -22.91 -19.04
N PRO A 401 -20.06 -22.53 -20.12
CA PRO A 401 -20.07 -23.30 -21.34
C PRO A 401 -18.65 -23.25 -21.90
N ASP A 402 -17.87 -24.28 -21.61
CA ASP A 402 -16.66 -24.55 -22.38
C ASP A 402 -17.16 -24.92 -23.79
N GLU A 403 -17.12 -23.95 -24.70
CA GLU A 403 -17.46 -24.15 -26.11
C GLU A 403 -16.43 -25.05 -26.83
N GLU A 404 -15.47 -25.60 -26.09
CA GLU A 404 -14.40 -26.50 -26.54
C GLU A 404 -13.52 -25.88 -27.64
N ARG A 405 -13.42 -24.54 -27.60
CA ARG A 405 -12.66 -23.75 -28.56
C ARG A 405 -11.18 -24.09 -28.49
N ALA A 406 -10.57 -24.31 -29.66
CA ALA A 406 -9.18 -24.74 -29.77
C ALA A 406 -8.16 -23.63 -29.43
N ASP A 407 -8.60 -22.37 -29.44
CA ASP A 407 -7.83 -21.16 -29.19
C ASP A 407 -8.00 -20.60 -27.77
N GLU A 408 -8.78 -21.26 -26.90
CA GLU A 408 -9.09 -20.80 -25.55
C GLU A 408 -8.53 -21.75 -24.47
N VAL A 409 -7.84 -21.19 -23.47
CA VAL A 409 -7.36 -21.92 -22.29
C VAL A 409 -7.89 -21.26 -21.04
N ILE A 410 -8.54 -22.02 -20.17
CA ILE A 410 -9.17 -21.48 -18.96
C ILE A 410 -8.47 -22.05 -17.73
N PHE A 411 -7.95 -21.16 -16.88
CA PHE A 411 -7.41 -21.47 -15.56
C PHE A 411 -8.48 -21.20 -14.51
N ALA A 412 -8.81 -22.24 -13.76
CA ALA A 412 -9.75 -22.19 -12.65
C ALA A 412 -9.03 -22.50 -11.34
N LEU A 413 -9.57 -21.97 -10.25
CA LEU A 413 -9.09 -22.23 -8.91
C LEU A 413 -9.98 -23.26 -8.23
N GLY A 414 -9.46 -24.48 -8.10
CA GLY A 414 -10.15 -25.64 -7.53
C GLY A 414 -9.71 -25.93 -6.10
N GLY A 415 -10.65 -26.41 -5.27
CA GLY A 415 -10.37 -26.87 -3.90
C GLY A 415 -9.86 -25.78 -2.97
N LEU A 416 -10.25 -24.54 -3.21
CA LEU A 416 -9.88 -23.35 -2.43
C LEU A 416 -10.85 -23.12 -1.26
N ASP A 417 -11.25 -24.20 -0.58
CA ASP A 417 -12.01 -24.19 0.68
C ASP A 417 -11.05 -23.95 1.87
N ASP A 418 -10.13 -23.00 1.69
CA ASP A 418 -9.13 -22.64 2.69
C ASP A 418 -9.66 -21.46 3.51
N GLU A 419 -10.07 -21.75 4.76
CA GLU A 419 -10.50 -20.73 5.72
C GLU A 419 -9.41 -19.65 5.92
N GLU A 420 -8.13 -20.01 5.78
CA GLU A 420 -7.03 -19.05 5.87
C GLU A 420 -7.05 -18.05 4.70
N PHE A 421 -7.21 -18.54 3.46
CA PHE A 421 -7.28 -17.68 2.28
C PHE A 421 -8.48 -16.73 2.36
N ASP A 422 -9.67 -17.24 2.65
CA ASP A 422 -10.89 -16.42 2.72
C ASP A 422 -10.75 -15.35 3.83
N ALA A 423 -10.21 -15.73 5.00
CA ALA A 423 -9.95 -14.79 6.08
C ALA A 423 -8.93 -13.70 5.71
N ILE A 424 -7.83 -14.05 5.02
CA ILE A 424 -6.84 -13.08 4.54
C ILE A 424 -7.46 -12.14 3.51
N LEU A 425 -8.17 -12.69 2.52
CA LEU A 425 -8.81 -11.91 1.45
C LEU A 425 -9.86 -10.95 2.03
N ARG A 426 -10.74 -11.41 2.93
CA ARG A 426 -11.76 -10.57 3.57
C ARG A 426 -11.14 -9.46 4.41
N ARG A 427 -10.09 -9.74 5.18
CA ARG A 427 -9.40 -8.70 5.97
C ARG A 427 -8.70 -7.68 5.08
N TYR A 428 -8.08 -8.13 3.99
CA TYR A 428 -7.49 -7.21 3.01
C TYR A 428 -8.56 -6.33 2.37
N ALA A 429 -9.62 -6.95 1.84
CA ALA A 429 -10.72 -6.26 1.17
C ALA A 429 -11.44 -5.28 2.11
N GLY A 430 -11.75 -5.71 3.35
CA GLY A 430 -12.37 -4.88 4.38
C GLY A 430 -11.50 -3.67 4.76
N ALA A 431 -10.19 -3.86 4.94
CA ALA A 431 -9.27 -2.76 5.22
C ALA A 431 -9.16 -1.78 4.06
N ARG A 432 -9.10 -2.28 2.82
CA ARG A 432 -9.01 -1.44 1.62
C ARG A 432 -10.30 -0.69 1.33
N ALA A 433 -11.46 -1.29 1.61
CA ALA A 433 -12.76 -0.62 1.55
C ALA A 433 -12.85 0.52 2.57
N LEU A 434 -12.51 0.25 3.84
CA LEU A 434 -12.52 1.26 4.90
C LEU A 434 -11.51 2.39 4.68
N GLU A 435 -10.36 2.10 4.07
CA GLU A 435 -9.41 3.14 3.65
C GLU A 435 -10.04 4.12 2.64
N ASN A 436 -10.80 3.60 1.67
CA ASN A 436 -11.46 4.42 0.66
C ASN A 436 -12.66 5.19 1.23
N GLU A 437 -13.37 4.60 2.19
CA GLU A 437 -14.58 5.16 2.81
C GLU A 437 -14.26 6.15 3.94
N SER A 438 -13.15 5.98 4.66
CA SER A 438 -12.81 6.79 5.86
C SER A 438 -12.06 8.07 5.52
N ALA A 439 -12.59 9.22 5.98
CA ALA A 439 -11.90 10.50 5.92
C ALA A 439 -10.90 10.72 7.07
N SER A 440 -11.22 10.25 8.28
CA SER A 440 -10.45 10.53 9.51
C SER A 440 -9.37 9.49 9.84
N HIS A 441 -9.53 8.24 9.39
CA HIS A 441 -8.63 7.13 9.72
C HIS A 441 -8.04 6.44 8.49
N ARG A 442 -8.03 7.14 7.35
CA ARG A 442 -7.54 6.64 6.07
C ARG A 442 -6.15 6.00 6.18
N THR A 443 -5.19 6.69 6.80
CA THR A 443 -3.82 6.18 6.94
C THR A 443 -3.75 4.88 7.74
N VAL A 444 -4.51 4.77 8.83
CA VAL A 444 -4.52 3.57 9.68
C VAL A 444 -5.09 2.36 8.94
N TYR A 445 -6.20 2.55 8.22
CA TYR A 445 -6.76 1.50 7.37
C TYR A 445 -5.83 1.14 6.21
N GLY A 446 -5.17 2.14 5.61
CA GLY A 446 -4.17 1.93 4.55
C GLY A 446 -2.97 1.09 4.99
N ASP A 447 -2.40 1.37 6.17
CA ASP A 447 -1.30 0.58 6.73
C ASP A 447 -1.71 -0.87 7.01
N LYS A 448 -2.93 -1.07 7.52
CA LYS A 448 -3.50 -2.40 7.75
C LYS A 448 -3.79 -3.12 6.43
N ALA A 449 -4.31 -2.43 5.42
CA ALA A 449 -4.55 -2.97 4.08
C ALA A 449 -3.23 -3.41 3.43
N ALA A 450 -2.17 -2.61 3.51
CA ALA A 450 -0.85 -2.95 2.99
C ALA A 450 -0.28 -4.22 3.64
N ARG A 451 -0.47 -4.39 4.97
CA ARG A 451 -0.04 -5.59 5.69
C ARG A 451 -0.79 -6.84 5.25
N GLN A 452 -2.12 -6.78 5.13
CA GLN A 452 -2.91 -7.94 4.70
C GLN A 452 -2.68 -8.25 3.22
N ARG A 453 -2.49 -7.23 2.37
CA ARG A 453 -2.09 -7.41 0.96
C ARG A 453 -0.80 -8.20 0.84
N LYS A 454 0.24 -7.85 1.61
CA LYS A 454 1.51 -8.59 1.61
C LYS A 454 1.31 -10.07 1.97
N ARG A 455 0.45 -10.35 2.96
CA ARG A 455 0.11 -11.73 3.34
C ARG A 455 -0.64 -12.45 2.24
N LEU A 456 -1.60 -11.78 1.58
CA LEU A 456 -2.35 -12.35 0.47
C LEU A 456 -1.45 -12.69 -0.71
N VAL A 457 -0.55 -11.78 -1.10
CA VAL A 457 0.45 -12.01 -2.17
C VAL A 457 1.34 -13.20 -1.83
N GLN A 458 1.87 -13.27 -0.61
CA GLN A 458 2.70 -14.39 -0.16
C GLN A 458 1.95 -15.73 -0.19
N TRP A 459 0.67 -15.72 0.21
CA TRP A 459 -0.17 -16.92 0.13
C TRP A 459 -0.37 -17.35 -1.32
N ILE A 460 -0.70 -16.42 -2.22
CA ILE A 460 -0.88 -16.71 -3.66
C ILE A 460 0.42 -17.27 -4.25
N GLU A 461 1.57 -16.65 -3.97
CA GLU A 461 2.87 -17.12 -4.45
C GLU A 461 3.20 -18.54 -3.99
N ALA A 462 2.82 -18.90 -2.76
CA ALA A 462 3.10 -20.21 -2.18
C ALA A 462 2.13 -21.30 -2.65
N HIS A 463 0.84 -20.99 -2.81
CA HIS A 463 -0.21 -22.01 -2.92
C HIS A 463 -0.97 -22.02 -4.25
N LEU A 464 -0.93 -20.95 -5.05
CA LEU A 464 -1.80 -20.84 -6.23
C LEU A 464 -1.62 -22.02 -7.21
N VAL A 465 -0.39 -22.43 -7.48
CA VAL A 465 -0.08 -23.54 -8.42
C VAL A 465 -0.69 -24.87 -7.96
N GLU A 466 -0.82 -25.10 -6.66
CA GLU A 466 -1.39 -26.33 -6.10
C GLU A 466 -2.91 -26.42 -6.34
N HIS A 467 -3.56 -25.26 -6.41
CA HIS A 467 -5.00 -25.09 -6.59
C HIS A 467 -5.41 -24.75 -8.04
N LEU A 468 -4.45 -24.60 -8.95
CA LEU A 468 -4.75 -24.31 -10.36
C LEU A 468 -5.19 -25.56 -11.12
N GLU A 469 -6.41 -25.52 -11.63
CA GLU A 469 -6.93 -26.42 -12.66
C GLU A 469 -6.91 -25.70 -14.01
N VAL A 470 -6.64 -26.45 -15.07
CA VAL A 470 -6.70 -25.96 -16.45
C VAL A 470 -7.75 -26.74 -17.24
N ALA A 471 -8.60 -26.02 -17.95
CA ALA A 471 -9.57 -26.53 -18.90
C ALA A 471 -9.14 -26.15 -20.33
N TYR A 472 -9.14 -27.15 -21.21
CA TYR A 472 -8.85 -26.99 -22.64
C TYR A 472 -9.62 -28.04 -23.43
N GLN A 473 -10.41 -27.61 -24.42
CA GLN A 473 -11.25 -28.47 -25.26
C GLN A 473 -12.09 -29.49 -24.47
N GLY A 474 -12.82 -29.01 -23.44
CA GLY A 474 -13.69 -29.85 -22.61
C GLY A 474 -12.97 -30.72 -21.58
N VAL A 475 -11.63 -30.75 -21.58
CA VAL A 475 -10.84 -31.56 -20.63
C VAL A 475 -10.30 -30.71 -19.51
N ARG A 476 -10.69 -31.02 -18.27
CA ARG A 476 -10.17 -30.41 -17.04
C ARG A 476 -9.12 -31.29 -16.38
N LYS A 477 -8.02 -30.69 -15.94
CA LYS A 477 -6.94 -31.37 -15.21
C LYS A 477 -6.17 -30.38 -14.33
N PRO A 478 -5.51 -30.82 -13.25
CA PRO A 478 -4.59 -29.97 -12.50
C PRO A 478 -3.51 -29.40 -13.43
N ALA A 479 -3.22 -28.11 -13.35
CA ALA A 479 -2.28 -27.43 -14.26
C ALA A 479 -0.88 -28.07 -14.20
N ARG A 480 -0.44 -28.50 -13.01
CA ARG A 480 0.82 -29.26 -12.81
C ARG A 480 0.90 -30.57 -13.59
N ALA A 481 -0.23 -31.21 -13.89
CA ALA A 481 -0.26 -32.48 -14.64
C ALA A 481 0.03 -32.28 -16.14
N VAL A 482 0.04 -31.05 -16.64
CA VAL A 482 0.41 -30.72 -18.02
C VAL A 482 1.93 -30.74 -18.21
N LEU A 483 2.71 -30.54 -17.13
CA LEU A 483 4.16 -30.33 -17.17
C LEU A 483 5.11 -31.54 -17.24
N PRO A 484 4.71 -32.83 -17.22
CA PRO A 484 5.67 -33.94 -17.39
C PRO A 484 6.47 -33.93 -18.72
N LYS A 485 6.21 -32.97 -19.63
CA LYS A 485 6.89 -32.78 -20.93
C LYS A 485 7.62 -31.43 -21.09
N ALA A 486 7.67 -30.57 -20.07
CA ALA A 486 8.40 -29.30 -20.13
C ALA A 486 9.77 -29.47 -19.46
N SER A 487 10.86 -29.27 -20.22
CA SER A 487 12.20 -29.34 -19.69
C SER A 487 12.39 -28.37 -18.52
N SER A 488 12.92 -28.89 -17.41
CA SER A 488 13.51 -28.16 -16.29
C SER A 488 14.11 -26.80 -16.70
N SER A 489 13.56 -25.71 -16.18
CA SER A 489 14.34 -24.50 -15.93
C SER A 489 14.00 -23.95 -14.56
N ALA A 490 15.06 -23.76 -13.77
CA ALA A 490 15.07 -23.19 -12.44
C ALA A 490 14.25 -21.88 -12.37
N SER A 491 13.50 -21.71 -11.26
CA SER A 491 12.87 -20.45 -10.86
C SER A 491 11.87 -19.84 -11.87
N ALA A 492 10.81 -20.58 -12.20
CA ALA A 492 9.69 -20.00 -12.97
C ALA A 492 8.73 -19.26 -12.04
N THR A 493 8.40 -18.01 -12.37
CA THR A 493 7.31 -17.27 -11.70
C THR A 493 5.96 -17.94 -11.97
N ILE A 494 4.91 -17.60 -11.22
CA ILE A 494 3.55 -18.08 -11.51
C ILE A 494 3.13 -17.69 -12.95
N GLY A 495 3.48 -16.48 -13.40
CA GLY A 495 3.21 -16.04 -14.77
C GLY A 495 3.89 -16.92 -15.82
N ASP A 496 5.14 -17.32 -15.61
CA ASP A 496 5.84 -18.24 -16.51
C ASP A 496 5.19 -19.62 -16.55
N PHE A 497 4.76 -20.12 -15.38
CA PHE A 497 4.04 -21.39 -15.28
C PHE A 497 2.76 -21.38 -16.13
N ILE A 498 1.93 -20.33 -15.97
CA ILE A 498 0.69 -20.17 -16.74
C ILE A 498 0.99 -20.11 -18.24
N ARG A 499 2.00 -19.33 -18.65
CA ARG A 499 2.41 -19.23 -20.06
C ARG A 499 2.86 -20.56 -20.63
N VAL A 500 3.66 -21.34 -19.90
CA VAL A 500 4.14 -22.66 -20.36
C VAL A 500 3.00 -23.66 -20.50
N VAL A 501 2.08 -23.70 -19.52
CA VAL A 501 0.91 -24.59 -19.58
C VAL A 501 0.02 -24.21 -20.76
N ALA A 502 -0.30 -22.93 -20.93
CA ALA A 502 -1.13 -22.45 -22.04
C ALA A 502 -0.46 -22.72 -23.41
N SER A 503 0.82 -22.38 -23.55
CA SER A 503 1.62 -22.64 -24.76
C SER A 503 1.61 -24.13 -25.15
N THR A 504 1.75 -25.02 -24.16
CA THR A 504 1.76 -26.48 -24.39
C THR A 504 0.42 -26.97 -24.92
N LEU A 505 -0.69 -26.45 -24.38
CA LEU A 505 -2.04 -26.84 -24.79
C LEU A 505 -2.42 -26.24 -26.15
N LEU A 506 -2.00 -25.01 -26.45
CA LEU A 506 -2.30 -24.28 -27.68
C LEU A 506 -1.37 -24.64 -28.86
N ALA A 507 -0.27 -25.35 -28.62
CA ALA A 507 0.68 -25.70 -29.68
C ALA A 507 0.04 -26.44 -30.89
N PRO A 508 -0.91 -27.39 -30.72
CA PRO A 508 -1.62 -28.00 -31.84
C PRO A 508 -2.47 -26.98 -32.61
N HIS A 509 -3.17 -26.09 -31.92
CA HIS A 509 -3.96 -25.03 -32.55
C HIS A 509 -3.08 -24.10 -33.41
N PHE A 510 -1.90 -23.71 -32.89
CA PHE A 510 -0.94 -22.94 -33.67
C PHE A 510 -0.46 -23.70 -34.91
N ALA A 511 -0.20 -25.01 -34.80
CA ALA A 511 0.21 -25.83 -35.94
C ALA A 511 -0.88 -25.94 -37.01
N ASP A 512 -2.15 -26.06 -36.62
CA ASP A 512 -3.27 -26.13 -37.54
C ASP A 512 -3.51 -24.78 -38.24
N GLN A 513 -3.47 -23.68 -37.48
CA GLN A 513 -3.68 -22.33 -38.02
C GLN A 513 -2.50 -21.87 -38.91
N TYR A 514 -1.28 -22.30 -38.59
CA TYR A 514 -0.03 -21.83 -39.20
C TYR A 514 0.80 -23.00 -39.78
N ALA A 515 0.16 -23.92 -40.50
CA ALA A 515 0.79 -25.14 -41.02
C ALA A 515 2.02 -24.89 -41.91
N GLY A 516 2.06 -23.76 -42.62
CA GLY A 516 3.15 -23.36 -43.51
C GLY A 516 4.17 -22.40 -42.90
N TYR A 517 4.16 -22.15 -41.59
CA TYR A 517 4.99 -21.09 -40.98
C TYR A 517 6.45 -21.52 -40.78
N PRO A 518 7.44 -20.60 -40.90
CA PRO A 518 8.86 -20.91 -40.80
C PRO A 518 9.29 -21.33 -39.39
N ARG A 519 10.30 -22.22 -39.34
CA ARG A 519 10.94 -22.68 -38.11
C ARG A 519 12.33 -22.06 -37.97
N PHE A 520 12.52 -21.21 -36.97
CA PHE A 520 13.79 -20.50 -36.76
C PHE A 520 14.72 -21.28 -35.83
N ASN A 521 15.10 -22.50 -36.23
CA ASN A 521 15.82 -23.46 -35.38
C ASN A 521 17.18 -22.96 -34.84
N ARG A 522 17.81 -21.99 -35.52
CA ARG A 522 19.08 -21.38 -35.10
C ARG A 522 18.92 -20.36 -33.96
N LEU A 523 17.69 -19.96 -33.62
CA LEU A 523 17.43 -19.09 -32.48
C LEU A 523 17.47 -19.88 -31.17
N THR A 524 18.17 -19.33 -30.18
CA THR A 524 18.23 -19.89 -28.83
C THR A 524 16.92 -19.68 -28.07
N GLN A 525 16.31 -18.51 -28.23
CA GLN A 525 15.05 -18.11 -27.59
C GLN A 525 13.95 -17.84 -28.63
N PRO A 526 12.67 -18.04 -28.28
CA PRO A 526 11.56 -17.64 -29.15
C PRO A 526 11.58 -16.14 -29.45
N MET A 527 11.43 -15.79 -30.73
CA MET A 527 11.35 -14.40 -31.18
C MET A 527 9.98 -13.79 -30.90
N THR A 528 9.97 -12.64 -30.21
CA THR A 528 8.75 -11.88 -29.88
C THR A 528 8.27 -10.99 -31.04
N GLU A 529 7.02 -10.53 -30.98
CA GLU A 529 6.46 -9.55 -31.92
C GLU A 529 7.27 -8.24 -31.89
N ALA A 530 7.71 -7.80 -30.71
CA ALA A 530 8.55 -6.60 -30.58
C ALA A 530 9.96 -6.76 -31.18
N ALA A 531 10.54 -7.97 -31.12
CA ALA A 531 11.87 -8.24 -31.66
C ALA A 531 11.87 -8.50 -33.18
N ARG A 532 10.72 -8.88 -33.75
CA ARG A 532 10.59 -9.27 -35.16
C ARG A 532 11.13 -8.23 -36.16
N PRO A 533 10.78 -6.93 -36.10
CA PRO A 533 11.29 -5.94 -37.05
C PRO A 533 12.82 -5.82 -37.05
N GLY A 534 13.44 -5.87 -35.86
CA GLY A 534 14.91 -5.84 -35.73
C GLY A 534 15.56 -7.08 -36.34
N ASN A 535 15.01 -8.27 -36.07
CA ASN A 535 15.52 -9.52 -36.63
C ASN A 535 15.37 -9.58 -38.16
N ALA A 536 14.26 -9.07 -38.70
CA ALA A 536 14.05 -8.94 -40.14
C ALA A 536 15.05 -7.97 -40.77
N PHE A 537 15.33 -6.84 -40.11
CA PHE A 537 16.32 -5.87 -40.58
C PHE A 537 17.74 -6.46 -40.62
N GLU A 538 18.14 -7.25 -39.62
CA GLU A 538 19.44 -7.95 -39.61
C GLU A 538 19.59 -8.89 -40.83
N ALA A 539 18.51 -9.58 -41.21
CA ALA A 539 18.50 -10.42 -42.40
C ALA A 539 18.60 -9.58 -43.69
N ILE A 540 17.84 -8.48 -43.79
CA ILE A 540 17.88 -7.54 -44.92
C ILE A 540 19.28 -6.92 -45.07
N ALA A 541 19.90 -6.49 -43.97
CA ALA A 541 21.24 -5.93 -43.96
C ALA A 541 22.28 -6.95 -44.46
N GLN A 542 22.17 -8.20 -44.04
CA GLN A 542 23.02 -9.30 -44.51
C GLN A 542 22.83 -9.57 -46.01
N ILE A 543 21.59 -9.57 -46.52
CA ILE A 543 21.31 -9.67 -47.96
C ILE A 543 21.94 -8.48 -48.73
N ALA A 544 21.85 -7.28 -48.17
CA ALA A 544 22.39 -6.05 -48.74
C ALA A 544 23.94 -5.91 -48.61
N GLY A 545 24.64 -6.98 -48.23
CA GLY A 545 26.11 -7.03 -48.20
C GLY A 545 26.76 -6.55 -46.90
N ARG A 546 25.99 -6.34 -45.82
CA ARG A 546 26.56 -6.13 -44.48
C ARG A 546 27.09 -7.45 -43.90
N PRO A 547 28.05 -7.40 -42.95
CA PRO A 547 28.55 -8.61 -42.29
C PRO A 547 27.42 -9.45 -41.71
N ALA A 548 27.49 -10.77 -41.90
CA ALA A 548 26.50 -11.70 -41.40
C ALA A 548 26.44 -11.67 -39.86
N THR A 549 25.22 -11.63 -39.31
CA THR A 549 24.97 -11.74 -37.87
C THR A 549 24.28 -13.06 -37.57
N SER A 550 24.36 -13.52 -36.31
CA SER A 550 23.68 -14.76 -35.88
C SER A 550 22.16 -14.66 -36.06
N LEU A 551 21.58 -13.49 -35.76
CA LEU A 551 20.16 -13.21 -35.93
C LEU A 551 19.76 -13.17 -37.40
N GLY A 552 20.48 -12.41 -38.23
CA GLY A 552 20.21 -12.35 -39.68
C GLY A 552 20.31 -13.73 -40.33
N THR A 553 21.36 -14.49 -40.00
CA THR A 553 21.55 -15.86 -40.50
C THR A 553 20.43 -16.79 -40.02
N ALA A 554 19.97 -16.69 -38.78
CA ALA A 554 18.88 -17.50 -38.25
C ALA A 554 17.55 -17.23 -38.96
N VAL A 555 17.26 -15.96 -39.27
CA VAL A 555 16.07 -15.56 -40.03
C VAL A 555 16.13 -16.08 -41.47
N LEU A 556 17.26 -15.88 -42.17
CA LEU A 556 17.43 -16.35 -43.55
C LEU A 556 17.34 -17.88 -43.65
N ASP A 557 17.90 -18.61 -42.68
CA ASP A 557 17.80 -20.08 -42.59
C ASP A 557 16.35 -20.53 -42.36
N GLY A 558 15.63 -19.90 -41.43
CA GLY A 558 14.23 -20.24 -41.12
C GLY A 558 13.27 -19.98 -42.29
N LEU A 559 13.53 -18.94 -43.08
CA LEU A 559 12.85 -18.63 -44.33
C LEU A 559 13.37 -19.45 -45.53
N GLN A 560 14.35 -20.34 -45.31
CA GLN A 560 14.98 -21.18 -46.34
C GLN A 560 15.56 -20.39 -47.51
N LEU A 561 16.13 -19.22 -47.21
CA LEU A 561 16.76 -18.29 -48.18
C LEU A 561 18.28 -18.45 -48.27
N LEU A 562 18.86 -19.45 -47.60
CA LEU A 562 20.29 -19.77 -47.64
C LEU A 562 20.53 -21.01 -48.50
N GLY A 563 21.45 -20.90 -49.45
CA GLY A 563 21.97 -22.00 -50.26
C GLY A 563 23.23 -22.62 -49.67
N GLU A 564 24.00 -23.31 -50.52
CA GLU A 564 25.30 -23.89 -50.15
C GLU A 564 26.28 -22.79 -49.67
N ASN A 565 27.10 -23.09 -48.67
CA ASN A 565 28.08 -22.15 -48.09
C ASN A 565 27.47 -20.84 -47.55
N THR A 566 26.21 -20.86 -47.08
CA THR A 566 25.53 -19.69 -46.45
C THR A 566 25.34 -18.48 -47.37
N THR A 567 25.39 -18.67 -48.68
CA THR A 567 25.04 -17.63 -49.66
C THR A 567 23.52 -17.46 -49.71
N VAL A 568 23.05 -16.25 -50.04
CA VAL A 568 21.63 -15.99 -50.22
C VAL A 568 21.17 -16.61 -51.55
N ASP A 569 20.25 -17.58 -51.46
CA ASP A 569 19.65 -18.27 -52.60
C ASP A 569 18.13 -18.44 -52.34
N PRO A 570 17.27 -17.58 -52.92
CA PRO A 570 15.84 -17.66 -52.72
C PRO A 570 15.18 -18.81 -53.50
N GLY A 571 15.86 -19.47 -54.44
CA GLY A 571 15.24 -20.48 -55.32
C GLY A 571 14.74 -21.74 -54.59
N GLY A 572 15.38 -22.07 -53.46
CA GLY A 572 14.98 -23.17 -52.58
C GLY A 572 13.77 -22.84 -51.70
N SER A 573 13.52 -21.56 -51.41
CA SER A 573 12.51 -21.14 -50.44
C SER A 573 11.08 -21.34 -50.96
N PRO A 574 10.21 -22.07 -50.24
CA PRO A 574 8.79 -22.17 -50.60
C PRO A 574 8.10 -20.81 -50.57
N TYR A 575 8.52 -19.91 -49.67
CA TYR A 575 7.95 -18.58 -49.53
C TYR A 575 8.29 -17.69 -50.73
N ALA A 576 9.56 -17.70 -51.16
CA ALA A 576 9.99 -16.95 -52.33
C ALA A 576 9.34 -17.46 -53.61
N ARG A 577 9.21 -18.80 -53.74
CA ARG A 577 8.53 -19.44 -54.87
C ARG A 577 7.08 -18.98 -55.01
N SER A 578 6.33 -18.91 -53.90
CA SER A 578 4.94 -18.44 -53.93
C SER A 578 4.80 -17.02 -54.49
N LEU A 579 5.69 -16.10 -54.08
CA LEU A 579 5.70 -14.73 -54.60
C LEU A 579 6.09 -14.69 -56.09
N LEU A 580 7.05 -15.53 -56.51
CA LEU A 580 7.42 -15.63 -57.92
C LEU A 580 6.31 -16.22 -58.79
N GLU A 581 5.61 -17.27 -58.34
CA GLU A 581 4.47 -17.86 -59.03
C GLU A 581 3.33 -16.85 -59.21
N ARG A 582 3.05 -16.05 -58.18
CA ARG A 582 2.10 -14.92 -58.28
C ARG A 582 2.51 -13.93 -59.37
N LEU A 583 3.78 -13.54 -59.46
CA LEU A 583 4.28 -12.66 -60.52
C LEU A 583 4.28 -13.32 -61.91
N GLN A 584 4.58 -14.61 -62.00
CA GLN A 584 4.58 -15.37 -63.26
C GLN A 584 3.17 -15.52 -63.83
N SER A 585 2.15 -15.60 -62.98
CA SER A 585 0.73 -15.63 -63.38
C SER A 585 0.25 -14.33 -64.03
N LYS A 586 1.00 -13.23 -63.90
CA LYS A 586 0.66 -11.91 -64.47
C LYS A 586 1.04 -11.81 -65.95
N SER A 587 0.26 -11.04 -66.71
CA SER A 587 0.59 -10.71 -68.09
C SER A 587 1.86 -9.85 -68.17
N GLU A 588 2.49 -9.81 -69.35
CA GLU A 588 3.67 -8.99 -69.58
C GLU A 588 3.38 -7.49 -69.27
N GLY A 589 4.28 -6.85 -68.53
CA GLY A 589 4.13 -5.46 -68.09
C GLY A 589 3.26 -5.24 -66.84
N GLN A 590 2.58 -6.27 -66.33
CA GLN A 590 1.85 -6.18 -65.06
C GLN A 590 2.75 -6.41 -63.84
N VAL A 591 2.33 -5.86 -62.71
CA VAL A 591 2.99 -5.95 -61.40
C VAL A 591 2.08 -6.62 -60.39
N VAL A 592 2.65 -7.14 -59.30
CA VAL A 592 1.89 -7.66 -58.16
C VAL A 592 1.87 -6.58 -57.08
N ASN A 593 0.68 -6.09 -56.74
CA ASN A 593 0.49 -5.07 -55.72
C ASN A 593 0.54 -5.68 -54.32
N ARG A 594 0.87 -4.88 -53.29
CA ARG A 594 0.91 -5.36 -51.90
C ARG A 594 -0.40 -6.00 -51.44
N GLY A 595 -1.54 -5.44 -51.81
CA GLY A 595 -2.86 -6.02 -51.47
C GLY A 595 -3.16 -7.38 -52.10
N GLU A 596 -2.31 -7.85 -53.03
CA GLU A 596 -2.36 -9.19 -53.62
C GLU A 596 -1.43 -10.19 -52.91
N VAL A 597 -0.70 -9.73 -51.90
CA VAL A 597 0.22 -10.53 -51.07
C VAL A 597 -0.21 -10.49 -49.62
N VAL A 598 -0.52 -9.31 -49.09
CA VAL A 598 -0.83 -9.06 -47.68
C VAL A 598 -2.29 -8.66 -47.55
N GLU A 599 -2.99 -9.33 -46.63
CA GLU A 599 -4.35 -8.98 -46.21
C GLU A 599 -4.36 -8.44 -44.78
N ILE A 600 -5.36 -7.62 -44.47
CA ILE A 600 -5.65 -7.18 -43.11
C ILE A 600 -6.60 -8.23 -42.50
N VAL A 601 -6.10 -9.06 -41.60
CA VAL A 601 -6.87 -10.13 -40.96
C VAL A 601 -7.71 -9.63 -39.78
N ALA A 602 -7.28 -8.53 -39.15
CA ALA A 602 -8.05 -7.83 -38.14
C ALA A 602 -7.71 -6.34 -38.15
N GLY A 603 -8.70 -5.50 -37.81
CA GLY A 603 -8.42 -4.10 -37.44
C GLY A 603 -7.51 -4.04 -36.21
N GLY A 604 -7.04 -2.86 -35.82
CA GLY A 604 -6.35 -2.70 -34.55
C GLY A 604 -6.51 -1.29 -34.02
N VAL A 605 -6.32 -1.11 -32.71
CA VAL A 605 -6.42 0.21 -32.07
C VAL A 605 -5.28 1.12 -32.54
N ASP A 606 -4.06 0.56 -32.69
CA ASP A 606 -2.87 1.30 -33.14
C ASP A 606 -2.37 0.89 -34.54
N ARG A 607 -2.38 -0.42 -34.84
CA ARG A 607 -1.98 -0.97 -36.15
C ARG A 607 -2.85 -2.17 -36.53
N PRO A 608 -3.24 -2.31 -37.82
CA PRO A 608 -3.94 -3.50 -38.29
C PRO A 608 -3.06 -4.75 -38.13
N VAL A 609 -3.69 -5.90 -37.91
CA VAL A 609 -3.01 -7.18 -37.97
C VAL A 609 -2.97 -7.60 -39.43
N GLU A 610 -1.76 -7.70 -39.97
CA GLU A 610 -1.52 -8.01 -41.37
C GLU A 610 -0.81 -9.35 -41.51
N LYS A 611 -1.24 -10.14 -42.49
CA LYS A 611 -0.68 -11.46 -42.78
C LYS A 611 -0.61 -11.66 -44.28
N ASP A 612 0.37 -12.43 -44.75
CA ASP A 612 0.39 -12.86 -46.14
C ASP A 612 -0.72 -13.89 -46.43
N LEU A 613 -1.17 -13.94 -47.68
CA LEU A 613 -2.28 -14.78 -48.12
C LEU A 613 -1.94 -16.27 -48.11
N ASP A 614 -0.68 -16.66 -48.31
CA ASP A 614 -0.28 -18.06 -48.52
C ASP A 614 0.12 -18.76 -47.21
N HIS A 615 0.97 -18.11 -46.42
CA HIS A 615 1.64 -18.75 -45.28
C HIS A 615 1.34 -18.08 -43.93
N LYS A 616 0.49 -17.04 -43.93
CA LYS A 616 0.15 -16.23 -42.76
C LYS A 616 1.39 -15.66 -42.04
N LEU A 617 2.38 -15.23 -42.80
CA LEU A 617 3.57 -14.51 -42.39
C LEU A 617 3.26 -13.04 -42.14
N GLU A 618 3.96 -12.46 -41.19
CA GLU A 618 3.92 -11.03 -40.96
C GLU A 618 4.66 -10.25 -42.06
N PRO A 619 4.27 -9.00 -42.36
CA PRO A 619 4.84 -8.22 -43.47
C PRO A 619 6.37 -8.06 -43.43
N GLU A 620 6.97 -8.08 -42.25
CA GLU A 620 8.43 -8.02 -42.08
C GLU A 620 9.13 -9.25 -42.70
N TRP A 621 8.53 -10.43 -42.65
CA TRP A 621 9.09 -11.62 -43.32
C TRP A 621 8.97 -11.53 -44.83
N ILE A 622 7.85 -11.00 -45.32
CA ILE A 622 7.66 -10.72 -46.74
C ILE A 622 8.71 -9.73 -47.25
N ALA A 623 9.04 -8.70 -46.45
CA ALA A 623 10.11 -7.76 -46.78
C ALA A 623 11.47 -8.45 -46.96
N VAL A 624 11.85 -9.35 -46.04
CA VAL A 624 13.10 -10.13 -46.15
C VAL A 624 13.13 -10.96 -47.43
N ILE A 625 12.03 -11.67 -47.73
CA ILE A 625 11.93 -12.52 -48.92
C ILE A 625 12.01 -11.70 -50.21
N LEU A 626 11.30 -10.56 -50.28
CA LEU A 626 11.33 -9.68 -51.44
C LEU A 626 12.73 -9.09 -51.66
N VAL A 627 13.44 -8.68 -50.61
CA VAL A 627 14.82 -8.18 -50.74
C VAL A 627 15.77 -9.29 -51.20
N ALA A 628 15.58 -10.55 -50.75
CA ALA A 628 16.34 -11.69 -51.24
C ALA A 628 16.11 -11.94 -52.75
N LEU A 629 14.87 -11.83 -53.22
CA LEU A 629 14.53 -11.93 -54.64
C LEU A 629 15.09 -10.77 -55.47
N VAL A 630 15.12 -9.55 -54.93
CA VAL A 630 15.78 -8.40 -55.56
C VAL A 630 17.29 -8.62 -55.67
N HIS A 631 17.93 -9.10 -54.60
CA HIS A 631 19.35 -9.43 -54.58
C HIS A 631 19.72 -10.49 -55.64
N HIS A 632 18.89 -11.53 -55.78
CA HIS A 632 19.07 -12.57 -56.80
C HIS A 632 18.76 -12.07 -58.23
N GLY A 633 18.03 -10.95 -58.35
CA GLY A 633 17.67 -10.33 -59.63
C GLY A 633 16.40 -10.90 -60.27
N ASP A 634 15.56 -11.58 -59.48
CA ASP A 634 14.30 -12.17 -59.97
C ASP A 634 13.18 -11.13 -60.11
N ILE A 635 13.22 -10.07 -59.30
CA ILE A 635 12.18 -9.03 -59.24
C ILE A 635 12.79 -7.63 -59.11
N THR A 636 11.98 -6.61 -59.39
CA THR A 636 12.19 -5.23 -58.93
C THR A 636 11.12 -4.87 -57.92
N LEU A 637 11.49 -4.21 -56.82
CA LEU A 637 10.59 -3.86 -55.72
C LEU A 637 10.38 -2.35 -55.63
N THR A 638 9.14 -1.88 -55.74
CA THR A 638 8.80 -0.45 -55.61
C THR A 638 8.25 -0.16 -54.22
N LEU A 639 8.87 0.79 -53.51
CA LEU A 639 8.50 1.22 -52.16
C LEU A 639 7.50 2.38 -52.16
N SER A 640 6.85 2.64 -51.02
CA SER A 640 5.83 3.69 -50.86
C SER A 640 6.27 5.11 -51.22
N GLY A 641 7.58 5.40 -51.20
CA GLY A 641 8.18 6.68 -51.62
C GLY A 641 8.53 6.80 -53.11
N LYS A 642 8.10 5.86 -53.97
CA LYS A 642 8.48 5.72 -55.41
C LYS A 642 9.96 5.38 -55.65
N GLU A 643 10.71 5.04 -54.61
CA GLU A 643 12.02 4.41 -54.72
C GLU A 643 11.85 2.97 -55.21
N THR A 644 12.65 2.55 -56.18
CA THR A 644 12.67 1.16 -56.69
C THR A 644 14.00 0.52 -56.35
N LEU A 645 13.95 -0.66 -55.74
CA LEU A 645 15.10 -1.52 -55.52
C LEU A 645 15.18 -2.56 -56.63
N ASP A 646 16.37 -2.70 -57.19
CA ASP A 646 16.77 -3.70 -58.18
C ASP A 646 18.10 -4.34 -57.76
N ALA A 647 18.59 -5.33 -58.51
CA ALA A 647 19.84 -6.02 -58.19
C ALA A 647 21.06 -5.08 -58.13
N GLY A 648 21.02 -3.92 -58.79
CA GLY A 648 22.09 -2.92 -58.78
C GLY A 648 22.01 -1.92 -57.62
N SER A 649 20.91 -1.92 -56.87
CA SER A 649 20.64 -0.96 -55.79
C SER A 649 20.21 -1.64 -54.48
N VAL A 650 20.34 -2.96 -54.39
CA VAL A 650 19.92 -3.75 -53.22
C VAL A 650 20.70 -3.43 -51.94
N ASP A 651 21.92 -2.93 -52.08
CA ASP A 651 22.76 -2.46 -50.97
C ASP A 651 22.09 -1.33 -50.15
N ARG A 652 21.24 -0.52 -50.81
CA ARG A 652 20.46 0.53 -50.16
C ARG A 652 19.43 -0.01 -49.17
N ALA A 653 19.00 -1.27 -49.31
CA ALA A 653 18.05 -1.88 -48.38
C ALA A 653 18.60 -1.89 -46.94
N ALA A 654 19.93 -1.92 -46.75
CA ALA A 654 20.57 -1.84 -45.43
C ALA A 654 20.40 -0.50 -44.70
N THR A 655 19.86 0.53 -45.36
CA THR A 655 19.63 1.86 -44.76
C THR A 655 18.16 2.25 -44.71
N ILE A 656 17.26 1.38 -45.17
CA ILE A 656 15.82 1.64 -45.21
C ILE A 656 15.18 0.95 -43.99
N HIS A 657 14.29 1.66 -43.29
CA HIS A 657 13.50 1.06 -42.22
C HIS A 657 12.68 -0.13 -42.72
N VAL A 658 12.67 -1.23 -41.97
CA VAL A 658 11.97 -2.46 -42.37
C VAL A 658 10.48 -2.21 -42.60
N GLU A 659 9.85 -1.31 -41.84
CA GLU A 659 8.44 -0.94 -42.02
C GLU A 659 8.17 -0.31 -43.39
N THR A 660 9.14 0.43 -43.95
CA THR A 660 9.03 1.01 -45.29
C THR A 660 9.09 -0.07 -46.37
N ILE A 661 9.92 -1.10 -46.16
CA ILE A 661 10.03 -2.24 -47.08
C ILE A 661 8.80 -3.14 -46.97
N ALA A 662 8.32 -3.41 -45.76
CA ALA A 662 7.09 -4.16 -45.48
C ALA A 662 5.83 -3.45 -46.03
N ASN A 663 5.86 -2.12 -46.13
CA ASN A 663 4.85 -1.29 -46.80
C ASN A 663 5.21 -0.98 -48.25
N PHE A 664 5.73 -1.95 -49.01
CA PHE A 664 5.97 -1.82 -50.44
C PHE A 664 4.68 -1.50 -51.23
N GLN A 665 4.79 -0.90 -52.41
CA GLN A 665 3.63 -0.66 -53.29
C GLN A 665 3.35 -1.90 -54.15
N HIS A 666 4.36 -2.34 -54.89
CA HIS A 666 4.27 -3.48 -55.79
C HIS A 666 5.67 -4.03 -56.10
N TYR A 667 5.72 -5.25 -56.62
CA TYR A 667 6.91 -5.82 -57.23
C TYR A 667 6.59 -6.32 -58.64
N GLY A 668 7.60 -6.34 -59.51
CA GLY A 668 7.44 -6.61 -60.93
C GLY A 668 8.64 -7.32 -61.53
N ARG A 669 8.53 -7.66 -62.82
CA ARG A 669 9.65 -8.26 -63.57
C ARG A 669 10.76 -7.23 -63.75
N PRO A 670 12.03 -7.63 -63.62
CA PRO A 670 13.16 -6.78 -63.97
C PRO A 670 13.03 -6.26 -65.41
N ARG A 671 13.14 -4.94 -65.59
CA ARG A 671 13.15 -4.32 -66.92
C ARG A 671 14.46 -4.53 -67.66
N GLN A 672 15.53 -4.79 -66.92
CA GLN A 672 16.87 -5.01 -67.44
C GLN A 672 17.12 -6.52 -67.55
N LEU A 673 17.93 -6.95 -68.54
CA LEU A 673 18.37 -8.34 -68.63
C LEU A 673 19.00 -8.76 -67.28
N PRO A 674 18.71 -9.95 -66.75
CA PRO A 674 19.34 -10.46 -65.54
C PRO A 674 20.79 -10.85 -65.83
N ILE A 675 21.67 -9.84 -65.87
CA ILE A 675 23.05 -9.95 -66.32
C ILE A 675 23.78 -11.05 -65.54
N GLN A 676 23.54 -11.19 -64.24
CA GLN A 676 24.21 -12.20 -63.42
C GLN A 676 23.80 -13.64 -63.78
N THR A 677 22.52 -13.89 -64.06
CA THR A 677 22.05 -15.19 -64.56
C THR A 677 22.73 -15.53 -65.89
N TRP A 678 22.81 -14.56 -66.79
CA TRP A 678 23.51 -14.74 -68.07
C TRP A 678 25.02 -14.89 -67.91
N VAL A 679 25.63 -14.22 -66.95
CA VAL A 679 27.04 -14.39 -66.56
C VAL A 679 27.29 -15.82 -66.07
N SER A 680 26.45 -16.34 -65.18
CA SER A 680 26.54 -17.73 -64.71
C SER A 680 26.32 -18.75 -65.83
N ILE A 681 25.39 -18.49 -66.76
CA ILE A 681 25.20 -19.32 -67.96
C ILE A 681 26.46 -19.30 -68.83
N PHE A 682 27.05 -18.13 -69.07
CA PHE A 682 28.26 -17.99 -69.88
C PHE A 682 29.46 -18.68 -69.22
N GLU A 683 29.65 -18.53 -67.91
CA GLU A 683 30.73 -19.20 -67.16
C GLU A 683 30.56 -20.72 -67.18
N ARG A 684 29.34 -21.24 -67.00
CA ARG A 684 29.05 -22.68 -67.10
C ARG A 684 29.25 -23.26 -68.50
N LEU A 685 29.08 -22.43 -69.54
CA LEU A 685 29.30 -22.79 -70.94
C LEU A 685 30.74 -22.52 -71.41
N GLY A 686 31.62 -22.01 -70.54
CA GLY A 686 33.01 -21.66 -70.88
C GLY A 686 33.14 -20.42 -71.80
N LEU A 687 32.11 -19.59 -71.86
CA LEU A 687 32.04 -18.38 -72.68
C LEU A 687 32.51 -17.14 -71.90
N GLN A 688 32.94 -16.10 -72.62
CA GLN A 688 33.41 -14.85 -72.01
C GLN A 688 32.25 -14.08 -71.37
N SER A 689 32.09 -14.19 -70.05
CA SER A 689 31.01 -13.53 -69.31
C SER A 689 31.09 -11.99 -69.33
N ALA A 690 32.25 -11.42 -69.69
CA ALA A 690 32.44 -9.98 -69.91
C ALA A 690 31.59 -9.42 -71.07
N LEU A 691 31.22 -10.25 -72.06
CA LEU A 691 30.41 -9.82 -73.22
C LEU A 691 28.94 -9.57 -72.88
N VAL A 692 28.42 -10.28 -71.88
CA VAL A 692 27.06 -10.10 -71.37
C VAL A 692 26.97 -8.87 -70.46
N LYS A 693 28.05 -8.62 -69.69
CA LYS A 693 28.17 -7.48 -68.77
C LYS A 693 28.22 -6.13 -69.51
N ASP A 694 28.77 -6.11 -70.71
CA ASP A 694 28.87 -4.92 -71.57
C ASP A 694 27.65 -4.80 -72.50
N GLU A 695 26.79 -3.81 -72.24
CA GLU A 695 25.54 -3.59 -72.99
C GLU A 695 25.75 -3.44 -74.50
N THR A 696 26.89 -2.86 -74.91
CA THR A 696 27.23 -2.67 -76.33
C THR A 696 27.68 -3.95 -77.04
N LYS A 697 27.99 -5.01 -76.28
CA LYS A 697 28.50 -6.30 -76.79
C LYS A 697 27.51 -7.45 -76.63
N ARG A 698 26.30 -7.19 -76.16
CA ARG A 698 25.26 -8.22 -75.97
C ARG A 698 24.91 -8.95 -77.28
N ASP A 699 24.90 -8.27 -78.42
CA ASP A 699 24.72 -8.92 -79.72
C ASP A 699 25.83 -9.92 -80.05
N GLN A 700 27.07 -9.60 -79.68
CA GLN A 700 28.20 -10.53 -79.81
C GLN A 700 28.06 -11.69 -78.83
N ALA A 701 27.65 -11.42 -77.58
CA ALA A 701 27.40 -12.45 -76.58
C ALA A 701 26.35 -13.47 -77.08
N VAL A 702 25.24 -13.00 -77.67
CA VAL A 702 24.21 -13.88 -78.24
C VAL A 702 24.75 -14.73 -79.38
N ARG A 703 25.58 -14.18 -80.28
CA ARG A 703 26.20 -14.97 -81.38
C ARG A 703 27.13 -16.06 -80.86
N GLU A 704 27.94 -15.76 -79.84
CA GLU A 704 28.85 -16.74 -79.22
C GLU A 704 28.07 -17.84 -78.49
N LEU A 705 27.00 -17.48 -77.78
CA LEU A 705 26.09 -18.42 -77.13
C LEU A 705 25.43 -19.36 -78.16
N VAL A 706 24.85 -18.82 -79.23
CA VAL A 706 24.22 -19.60 -80.31
C VAL A 706 25.23 -20.55 -80.96
N THR A 707 26.47 -20.09 -81.19
CA THR A 707 27.55 -20.92 -81.74
C THR A 707 27.93 -22.05 -80.80
N ALA A 708 28.13 -21.78 -79.50
CA ALA A 708 28.48 -22.80 -78.53
C ALA A 708 27.38 -23.85 -78.34
N VAL A 709 26.11 -23.45 -78.33
CA VAL A 709 24.96 -24.36 -78.27
C VAL A 709 24.84 -25.21 -79.55
N HIS A 710 25.08 -24.63 -80.74
CA HIS A 710 25.11 -25.39 -82.00
C HIS A 710 26.27 -26.39 -82.07
N THR A 711 27.43 -26.04 -81.52
CA THR A 711 28.61 -26.92 -81.51
C THR A 711 28.43 -28.08 -80.53
N ASN A 712 27.81 -27.85 -79.37
CA ASN A 712 27.49 -28.89 -78.39
C ASN A 712 26.33 -29.81 -78.83
N SER A 713 25.35 -29.29 -79.58
CA SER A 713 24.25 -30.11 -80.13
C SER A 713 24.70 -30.97 -81.33
N THR A 714 25.64 -30.50 -82.15
CA THR A 714 26.24 -31.30 -83.24
C THR A 714 27.30 -32.29 -82.76
N GLY A 715 27.99 -32.02 -81.65
CA GLY A 715 28.92 -32.95 -81.00
C GLY A 715 28.26 -34.20 -80.39
N ARG A 716 27.01 -34.10 -79.91
CA ARG A 716 26.25 -35.25 -79.38
C ARG A 716 25.57 -36.11 -80.46
N CYS A 717 25.36 -35.59 -81.67
CA CYS A 717 24.86 -36.41 -82.79
C CYS A 717 25.95 -37.24 -83.48
N ARG A 718 27.24 -36.90 -83.33
CA ARG A 718 28.35 -37.67 -83.93
C ARG A 718 28.89 -38.82 -83.08
N SER A 719 28.32 -39.09 -81.90
CA SER A 719 28.68 -40.23 -81.04
C SER A 719 27.59 -41.29 -80.94
N ARG A 720 26.59 -41.26 -81.84
CA ARG A 720 25.50 -42.25 -81.94
C ARG A 720 25.22 -42.75 -83.36
N GLU A 721 26.15 -42.56 -84.28
CA GLU A 721 26.33 -43.37 -85.49
C GLU A 721 27.73 -43.97 -85.43
#